data_AF-A0A9P8EFG7-F1
#
_entry.id   AF-A0A9P8EFG7-F1
#
_cell.length_a   1.000
_cell.length_b   1.000
_cell.length_c   1.000
_cell.angle_alpha   90.00
_cell.angle_beta   90.00
_cell.angle_gamma   90.00
#
_symmetry.space_group_name_H-M   'P 1'
#
loop_
_entity.id
_entity.type
_entity.pdbx_description
1 polymer ?
#
loop_
_entity_poly.entity_id
_entity_poly.type
_entity_poly.pdbx_seq_one_letter_code
_entity_poly.pdbx_strand_id
1 'polypeptide(L)'
;MSDAGGYYPDPYRNDRIDIELRALPRRDAPEGHSWVFGGKLGAGGFGRAYLWNLINNGDQKVVDRVVLKYTEVRSEQVISNGTLGNGHIKEVFIQKSLVPNGTPPDKVFTVPLLGAEHCSWSLDSWRFYSPYFAFGDLFDLIKTQGTEDLRSTMTGHRQIPEPFAWYILHRLVSAAVVMDTRFRTSQKDYQVVHVDFKPENIFLGAPGSLGKNNSFPAYPPVYLGDFGNAHITYPGDPWEYLMYGGCTQGWSAPEITRLGHMRRSWQAPGGSYTNVWQIGYTMQSILMGVVSWQEDIKWNDFDYDHEPRYMPLPRRTKAREAENPLRRDYSTELLDILNAMVSFKPEARPTPQQLLDVIEEYMPHFTQGMERWGTQEWFEELNGGGDHTEFDVDASETTPLQGEGSGKGVTDKFIDKFKHLFCMPRARSKRRTPGRTPIDRDLSPYSKLQARNKSRKRRQDMVTRQIKEGLRPKLQRYVSPDPSDDIFILPDDLKIIHPKRPETIGDYFAASDPEPTNYMEDIDDVERYRVAKRAFERAHPEGYPPVGVEKYDFSKEGERPGEVVLDPTATATTSLHQWEAIARSAADRPGSNPLAIEPRTSCWELPGADEVLVIMKTGATELEARLPTQLSTMLQCFPNRMLFSDLAEVYQGHTIFDALESISPAFKENNADFELYRRLRDNGRESLASDELHGMPNETINEAWSGNAENPGWKLDKWKNLPMVNRTFHEYPEMKWYVFIDADTYIVWSSLLDHLATLDHIKPFYSGSHIYIGPVGFAHGGSGYIVSQPAMRMVVEHFNTHQEEIEAFTDGHWAGDCVLGKAFTDAGVEMTGVWPIIQGDYPGIVPYISPDGRPVPPYDTRIWCSPTISYHHMQSDMIEDLWKFEQEWLSNLKEGQSRTLRHEDIFNQYIMPRLQKPRDDWDNGSGHDVGLAHTLDYALDGDGNCRHFNLPRLGKAVPGVKSGWLTGRIEQLVAAIPPC
;
A
#
# COMPACT_ATOMS: atom_id res chain seq x y z
N MET A 1 26.60 19.35 -22.02
CA MET A 1 25.31 19.98 -22.41
C MET A 1 24.30 18.84 -22.42
N SER A 2 23.33 18.70 -21.53
CA SER A 2 22.67 19.63 -20.60
C SER A 2 22.36 18.90 -19.28
N ASP A 3 22.84 19.44 -18.16
CA ASP A 3 22.14 19.31 -16.89
C ASP A 3 20.83 20.08 -17.02
N ALA A 4 19.70 19.36 -17.07
CA ALA A 4 18.37 19.93 -16.97
C ALA A 4 17.41 18.85 -16.42
N GLY A 5 17.40 18.74 -15.10
CA GLY A 5 16.42 17.96 -14.34
C GLY A 5 16.05 18.62 -13.02
N GLY A 6 16.37 19.91 -12.86
CA GLY A 6 15.80 20.71 -11.80
C GLY A 6 14.29 20.76 -12.01
N TYR A 7 13.55 20.06 -11.15
CA TYR A 7 12.12 20.23 -11.00
C TYR A 7 11.86 21.70 -10.65
N TYR A 8 11.55 22.53 -11.65
CA TYR A 8 10.78 23.73 -11.38
C TYR A 8 9.37 23.24 -10.99
N PRO A 9 8.85 23.61 -9.80
CA PRO A 9 7.48 23.29 -9.45
C PRO A 9 6.57 23.96 -10.47
N ASP A 10 5.79 23.18 -11.24
CA ASP A 10 4.77 23.70 -12.14
C ASP A 10 3.73 24.46 -11.28
N PRO A 11 3.68 25.80 -11.36
CA PRO A 11 2.85 26.62 -10.46
C PRO A 11 1.35 26.40 -10.71
N TYR A 12 0.97 25.81 -11.85
CA TYR A 12 -0.42 25.55 -12.24
C TYR A 12 -0.86 24.11 -11.98
N ARG A 13 0.00 23.29 -11.37
CA ARG A 13 -0.29 21.88 -11.08
C ARG A 13 -1.57 21.71 -10.25
N ASN A 14 -1.80 22.58 -9.27
CA ASN A 14 -2.97 22.51 -8.39
C ASN A 14 -4.26 22.94 -9.11
N ASP A 15 -4.20 23.99 -9.92
CA ASP A 15 -5.36 24.45 -10.72
C ASP A 15 -5.82 23.38 -11.71
N ARG A 16 -4.88 22.62 -12.29
CA ARG A 16 -5.21 21.50 -13.17
C ARG A 16 -5.84 20.33 -12.42
N ILE A 17 -5.38 20.01 -11.21
CA ILE A 17 -5.97 18.93 -10.39
C ILE A 17 -7.45 19.22 -10.12
N ASP A 18 -7.79 20.46 -9.78
CA ASP A 18 -9.19 20.84 -9.56
C ASP A 18 -10.07 20.63 -10.81
N ILE A 19 -9.55 20.96 -12.00
CA ILE A 19 -10.27 20.71 -13.25
C ILE A 19 -10.38 19.21 -13.54
N GLU A 20 -9.32 18.43 -13.35
CA GLU A 20 -9.30 16.97 -13.57
C GLU A 20 -10.33 16.23 -12.70
N LEU A 21 -10.54 16.70 -11.47
CA LEU A 21 -11.53 16.14 -10.53
C LEU A 21 -12.98 16.46 -10.93
N ARG A 22 -13.22 17.54 -11.68
CA ARG A 22 -14.55 18.01 -12.07
C ARG A 22 -14.90 17.71 -13.52
N ALA A 23 -13.92 17.32 -14.33
CA ALA A 23 -14.08 17.01 -15.74
C ALA A 23 -14.72 15.63 -15.93
N LEU A 24 -15.99 15.64 -16.31
CA LEU A 24 -16.77 14.43 -16.51
C LEU A 24 -16.19 13.55 -17.64
N PRO A 25 -16.37 12.22 -17.59
CA PRO A 25 -16.21 11.38 -18.76
C PRO A 25 -17.06 11.92 -19.91
N ARG A 26 -16.45 12.07 -21.09
CA ARG A 26 -17.13 12.67 -22.26
C ARG A 26 -18.21 11.79 -22.86
N ARG A 27 -18.23 10.49 -22.51
CA ARG A 27 -19.32 9.60 -22.84
C ARG A 27 -20.54 10.03 -22.04
N ASP A 28 -21.55 10.57 -22.70
CA ASP A 28 -22.79 10.98 -22.03
C ASP A 28 -23.35 9.83 -21.19
N ALA A 29 -23.78 10.17 -19.97
CA ALA A 29 -24.49 9.21 -19.14
C ALA A 29 -25.82 8.86 -19.84
N PRO A 30 -26.16 7.56 -19.97
CA PRO A 30 -27.47 7.16 -20.49
C PRO A 30 -28.61 7.82 -19.73
N GLU A 31 -29.80 7.92 -20.34
CA GLU A 31 -30.97 8.46 -19.65
C GLU A 31 -31.19 7.76 -18.29
N GLY A 32 -31.44 8.56 -17.25
CA GLY A 32 -31.58 8.05 -15.89
C GLY A 32 -30.28 7.66 -15.20
N HIS A 33 -29.10 7.98 -15.76
CA HIS A 33 -27.79 7.72 -15.15
C HIS A 33 -26.98 9.01 -14.99
N SER A 34 -25.97 8.98 -14.12
CA SER A 34 -25.01 10.09 -13.93
C SER A 34 -23.61 9.57 -13.70
N TRP A 35 -22.60 10.31 -14.14
CA TRP A 35 -21.21 10.07 -13.77
C TRP A 35 -20.91 10.72 -12.43
N VAL A 36 -20.30 9.95 -11.53
CA VAL A 36 -19.88 10.40 -10.20
C VAL A 36 -18.41 10.07 -10.01
N PHE A 37 -17.66 11.02 -9.47
CA PHE A 37 -16.25 10.84 -9.15
C PHE A 37 -16.10 9.73 -8.09
N GLY A 38 -15.28 8.73 -8.40
CA GLY A 38 -15.07 7.56 -7.56
C GLY A 38 -13.79 7.59 -6.72
N GLY A 39 -12.86 8.52 -7.01
CA GLY A 39 -11.61 8.67 -6.26
C GLY A 39 -10.37 8.73 -7.14
N LYS A 40 -9.26 9.19 -6.57
CA LYS A 40 -7.92 9.15 -7.19
C LYS A 40 -7.34 7.75 -7.03
N LEU A 41 -6.98 7.11 -8.13
CA LEU A 41 -6.39 5.76 -8.13
C LEU A 41 -4.87 5.77 -8.00
N GLY A 42 -4.20 6.81 -8.51
CA GLY A 42 -2.74 6.90 -8.45
C GLY A 42 -2.19 8.15 -9.11
N ALA A 43 -0.94 8.48 -8.82
CA ALA A 43 -0.22 9.59 -9.45
C ALA A 43 1.28 9.29 -9.55
N GLY A 44 1.93 9.74 -10.62
CA GLY A 44 3.36 9.54 -10.86
C GLY A 44 3.95 10.56 -11.82
N GLY A 45 5.20 10.34 -12.24
CA GLY A 45 5.92 11.23 -13.16
C GLY A 45 5.27 11.36 -14.54
N PHE A 46 4.45 10.38 -14.94
CA PHE A 46 3.82 10.32 -16.25
C PHE A 46 2.31 10.61 -16.23
N GLY A 47 1.70 10.94 -15.08
CA GLY A 47 0.29 11.30 -15.03
C GLY A 47 -0.42 11.02 -13.70
N ARG A 48 -1.75 11.22 -13.70
CA ARG A 48 -2.66 11.03 -12.56
C ARG A 48 -3.89 10.25 -13.03
N ALA A 49 -4.28 9.20 -12.31
CA ALA A 49 -5.41 8.34 -12.66
C ALA A 49 -6.57 8.52 -11.66
N TYR A 50 -7.79 8.60 -12.19
CA TYR A 50 -9.01 8.82 -11.42
C TYR A 50 -10.10 7.83 -11.83
N LEU A 51 -10.85 7.33 -10.86
CA LEU A 51 -12.01 6.48 -11.06
C LEU A 51 -13.26 7.34 -11.26
N TRP A 52 -14.08 6.99 -12.24
CA TRP A 52 -15.41 7.53 -12.43
C TRP A 52 -16.43 6.38 -12.46
N ASN A 53 -17.48 6.52 -11.65
CA ASN A 53 -18.57 5.56 -11.55
C ASN A 53 -19.78 6.09 -12.34
N LEU A 54 -20.33 5.27 -13.23
CA LEU A 54 -21.64 5.51 -13.81
C LEU A 54 -22.68 4.93 -12.84
N ILE A 55 -23.57 5.76 -12.33
CA ILE A 55 -24.62 5.35 -11.39
C ILE A 55 -26.00 5.47 -12.03
N ASN A 56 -26.91 4.59 -11.65
CA ASN A 56 -28.34 4.75 -11.94
C ASN A 56 -28.94 5.75 -10.96
N ASN A 57 -29.59 6.80 -11.47
CA ASN A 57 -30.13 7.89 -10.64
C ASN A 57 -31.30 7.44 -9.75
N GLY A 58 -32.02 6.37 -10.13
CA GLY A 58 -33.17 5.87 -9.40
C GLY A 58 -32.81 5.08 -8.15
N ASP A 59 -31.78 4.22 -8.21
CA ASP A 59 -31.38 3.34 -7.10
C ASP A 59 -29.94 3.56 -6.61
N GLN A 60 -29.23 4.53 -7.18
CA GLN A 60 -27.86 4.92 -6.84
C GLN A 60 -26.82 3.79 -7.00
N LYS A 61 -27.14 2.71 -7.72
CA LYS A 61 -26.20 1.62 -7.94
C LYS A 61 -25.21 1.95 -9.05
N VAL A 62 -23.96 1.56 -8.85
CA VAL A 62 -22.92 1.61 -9.89
C VAL A 62 -23.24 0.59 -10.97
N VAL A 63 -23.41 1.06 -12.21
CA VAL A 63 -23.69 0.24 -13.39
C VAL A 63 -22.46 0.05 -14.28
N ASP A 64 -21.51 1.00 -14.25
CA ASP A 64 -20.26 0.93 -15.01
C ASP A 64 -19.16 1.75 -14.32
N ARG A 65 -17.90 1.50 -14.66
CA ARG A 65 -16.73 2.20 -14.12
C ARG A 65 -15.70 2.45 -15.21
N VAL A 66 -15.09 3.63 -15.19
CA VAL A 66 -14.00 3.99 -16.09
C VAL A 66 -12.86 4.67 -15.35
N VAL A 67 -11.63 4.43 -15.80
CA VAL A 67 -10.44 5.10 -15.29
C VAL A 67 -10.00 6.16 -16.29
N LEU A 68 -9.89 7.41 -15.81
CA LEU A 68 -9.32 8.52 -16.56
C LEU A 68 -7.89 8.79 -16.08
N LYS A 69 -6.90 8.57 -16.95
CA LYS A 69 -5.50 8.93 -16.71
C LYS A 69 -5.18 10.24 -17.42
N TYR A 70 -4.93 11.31 -16.66
CA TYR A 70 -4.47 12.59 -17.17
C TYR A 70 -2.95 12.62 -17.25
N THR A 71 -2.43 13.06 -18.40
CA THR A 71 -1.01 13.14 -18.70
C THR A 71 -0.69 14.50 -19.30
N GLU A 72 0.36 15.14 -18.81
CA GLU A 72 0.93 16.36 -19.40
C GLU A 72 2.02 15.96 -20.39
N VAL A 73 1.72 16.03 -21.68
CA VAL A 73 2.58 15.56 -22.77
C VAL A 73 3.81 16.44 -22.90
N ARG A 74 4.95 15.86 -22.54
CA ARG A 74 6.28 16.45 -22.77
C ARG A 74 6.93 15.89 -24.03
N SER A 75 7.99 16.56 -24.49
CA SER A 75 8.73 16.16 -25.69
C SER A 75 9.19 14.69 -25.68
N GLU A 76 9.56 14.18 -24.51
CA GLU A 76 10.03 12.80 -24.28
C GLU A 76 8.90 11.76 -24.29
N GLN A 77 7.64 12.18 -24.09
CA GLN A 77 6.47 11.31 -24.19
C GLN A 77 5.90 11.26 -25.61
N VAL A 78 6.51 12.01 -26.54
CA VAL A 78 6.14 12.04 -27.94
C VAL A 78 7.14 11.23 -28.73
N ILE A 79 6.65 10.33 -29.58
CA ILE A 79 7.50 9.47 -30.39
C ILE A 79 8.30 10.32 -31.38
N SER A 80 9.62 10.14 -31.34
CA SER A 80 10.60 10.95 -32.09
C SER A 80 10.53 10.77 -33.61
N ASN A 81 11.08 11.74 -34.33
CA ASN A 81 11.08 11.72 -35.78
C ASN A 81 11.91 10.54 -36.34
N GLY A 82 11.31 9.75 -37.24
CA GLY A 82 11.95 8.55 -37.83
C GLY A 82 11.78 7.25 -37.03
N THR A 83 11.09 7.28 -35.88
CA THR A 83 10.71 6.08 -35.12
C THR A 83 9.25 5.66 -35.41
N LEU A 84 8.91 4.38 -35.17
CA LEU A 84 7.57 3.86 -35.44
C LEU A 84 6.54 4.56 -34.55
N GLY A 85 5.46 5.07 -35.14
CA GLY A 85 4.48 5.89 -34.41
C GLY A 85 4.91 7.35 -34.27
N ASN A 86 5.93 7.79 -35.03
CA ASN A 86 6.39 9.18 -35.09
C ASN A 86 5.21 10.14 -35.07
N GLY A 87 5.20 11.00 -34.07
CA GLY A 87 4.16 11.99 -33.94
C GLY A 87 3.20 11.76 -32.79
N HIS A 88 2.98 10.50 -32.41
CA HIS A 88 2.00 10.13 -31.42
C HIS A 88 2.54 10.24 -29.99
N ILE A 89 1.63 10.35 -29.03
CA ILE A 89 1.93 10.11 -27.61
C ILE A 89 2.29 8.64 -27.45
N LYS A 90 3.45 8.40 -26.85
CA LYS A 90 4.10 7.09 -26.75
C LYS A 90 3.19 6.05 -26.09
N GLU A 91 2.64 6.36 -24.92
CA GLU A 91 1.76 5.46 -24.18
C GLU A 91 0.48 5.12 -24.96
N VAL A 92 -0.20 6.13 -25.52
CA VAL A 92 -1.40 5.96 -26.35
C VAL A 92 -1.14 5.06 -27.54
N PHE A 93 -0.05 5.33 -28.28
CA PHE A 93 0.30 4.56 -29.46
C PHE A 93 0.62 3.11 -29.10
N ILE A 94 1.40 2.87 -28.04
CA ILE A 94 1.75 1.52 -27.60
C ILE A 94 0.50 0.78 -27.12
N GLN A 95 -0.25 1.30 -26.15
CA GLN A 95 -1.42 0.62 -25.57
C GLN A 95 -2.49 0.30 -26.63
N LYS A 96 -2.85 1.27 -27.48
CA LYS A 96 -3.79 1.06 -28.59
C LYS A 96 -3.31 -0.01 -29.56
N SER A 97 -2.01 -0.04 -29.81
CA SER A 97 -1.45 -1.01 -30.75
C SER A 97 -1.37 -2.39 -30.16
N LEU A 98 -1.06 -2.56 -28.87
CA LEU A 98 -0.97 -3.86 -28.23
C LEU A 98 -2.33 -4.55 -28.08
N VAL A 99 -3.41 -3.78 -27.95
CA VAL A 99 -4.79 -4.29 -27.92
C VAL A 99 -5.63 -3.64 -29.03
N PRO A 100 -5.53 -4.12 -30.28
CA PRO A 100 -6.34 -3.58 -31.37
C PRO A 100 -7.84 -3.87 -31.19
N ASN A 101 -8.68 -3.06 -31.85
CA ASN A 101 -10.13 -3.26 -31.85
C ASN A 101 -10.54 -4.66 -32.30
N GLY A 102 -11.53 -5.21 -31.62
CA GLY A 102 -12.02 -6.56 -31.83
C GLY A 102 -11.12 -7.64 -31.23
N THR A 103 -10.10 -7.30 -30.44
CA THR A 103 -9.29 -8.33 -29.75
C THR A 103 -10.19 -9.09 -28.77
N PRO A 104 -10.26 -10.43 -28.88
CA PRO A 104 -11.02 -11.26 -27.96
C PRO A 104 -10.50 -11.13 -26.52
N PRO A 105 -11.36 -11.14 -25.48
CA PRO A 105 -10.94 -10.93 -24.09
C PRO A 105 -9.81 -11.85 -23.62
N ASP A 106 -9.80 -13.12 -24.02
CA ASP A 106 -8.76 -14.08 -23.64
C ASP A 106 -7.37 -13.72 -24.19
N LYS A 107 -7.33 -12.95 -25.28
CA LYS A 107 -6.12 -12.43 -25.94
C LYS A 107 -5.71 -11.03 -25.49
N VAL A 108 -6.42 -10.43 -24.54
CA VAL A 108 -6.06 -9.13 -23.94
C VAL A 108 -5.11 -9.36 -22.77
N PHE A 109 -3.81 -9.12 -22.97
CA PHE A 109 -2.78 -9.35 -21.93
C PHE A 109 -2.24 -8.06 -21.29
N THR A 110 -2.56 -6.91 -21.88
CA THR A 110 -2.19 -5.58 -21.39
C THR A 110 -3.46 -4.77 -21.14
N VAL A 111 -3.38 -3.74 -20.30
CA VAL A 111 -4.50 -2.83 -20.06
C VAL A 111 -4.94 -2.22 -21.39
N PRO A 112 -6.19 -2.47 -21.84
CA PRO A 112 -6.65 -1.91 -23.11
C PRO A 112 -6.92 -0.42 -22.94
N LEU A 113 -6.60 0.33 -23.99
CA LEU A 113 -7.02 1.72 -24.11
C LEU A 113 -8.47 1.73 -24.63
N LEU A 114 -9.36 2.47 -23.97
CA LEU A 114 -10.76 2.64 -24.39
C LEU A 114 -10.95 3.90 -25.25
N GLY A 115 -10.10 4.91 -25.04
CA GLY A 115 -10.16 6.23 -25.70
C GLY A 115 -8.99 7.10 -25.26
N ALA A 116 -8.64 8.14 -26.02
CA ALA A 116 -7.63 9.11 -25.61
C ALA A 116 -7.89 10.48 -26.25
N GLU A 117 -8.04 11.52 -25.45
CA GLU A 117 -8.50 12.83 -25.89
C GLU A 117 -7.61 13.97 -25.41
N HIS A 118 -7.60 15.08 -26.15
CA HIS A 118 -6.97 16.32 -25.71
C HIS A 118 -7.87 17.07 -24.73
N CYS A 119 -7.29 17.60 -23.65
CA CYS A 119 -8.02 18.37 -22.66
C CYS A 119 -8.19 19.82 -23.13
N SER A 120 -9.42 20.32 -23.21
CA SER A 120 -9.71 21.65 -23.77
C SER A 120 -9.17 22.81 -22.94
N TRP A 121 -8.88 22.58 -21.65
CA TRP A 121 -8.34 23.57 -20.72
C TRP A 121 -6.81 23.71 -20.75
N SER A 122 -6.09 22.86 -21.48
CA SER A 122 -4.62 22.86 -21.47
C SER A 122 -4.03 22.42 -22.80
N LEU A 123 -3.07 23.18 -23.30
CA LEU A 123 -2.36 22.84 -24.53
C LEU A 123 -1.59 21.52 -24.43
N ASP A 124 -1.08 21.15 -23.26
CA ASP A 124 -0.21 19.97 -23.13
C ASP A 124 -0.90 18.80 -22.40
N SER A 125 -2.13 18.95 -21.92
CA SER A 125 -2.82 17.89 -21.17
C SER A 125 -3.68 17.00 -22.07
N TRP A 126 -3.58 15.70 -21.82
CA TRP A 126 -4.37 14.65 -22.46
C TRP A 126 -4.97 13.72 -21.41
N ARG A 127 -6.11 13.12 -21.72
CA ARG A 127 -6.75 12.11 -20.86
C ARG A 127 -6.92 10.79 -21.60
N PHE A 128 -6.60 9.69 -20.93
CA PHE A 128 -6.70 8.34 -21.46
C PHE A 128 -7.75 7.56 -20.69
N TYR A 129 -8.63 6.87 -21.41
CA TYR A 129 -9.70 6.04 -20.85
C TYR A 129 -9.21 4.60 -20.78
N SER A 130 -9.36 3.96 -19.62
CA SER A 130 -9.03 2.54 -19.42
C SER A 130 -10.07 1.86 -18.52
N PRO A 131 -10.20 0.52 -18.59
CA PRO A 131 -11.10 -0.21 -17.70
C PRO A 131 -10.69 -0.11 -16.24
N TYR A 132 -11.66 -0.21 -15.35
CA TYR A 132 -11.40 -0.36 -13.93
C TYR A 132 -11.16 -1.83 -13.55
N PHE A 133 -10.04 -2.10 -12.90
CA PHE A 133 -9.67 -3.43 -12.40
C PHE A 133 -10.04 -3.54 -10.91
N ALA A 134 -11.24 -4.05 -10.64
CA ALA A 134 -11.80 -4.12 -9.28
C ALA A 134 -10.98 -4.98 -8.31
N PHE A 135 -10.18 -5.90 -8.83
CA PHE A 135 -9.36 -6.82 -8.04
C PHE A 135 -8.00 -6.20 -7.67
N GLY A 136 -7.79 -4.92 -8.00
CA GLY A 136 -6.57 -4.19 -7.65
C GLY A 136 -5.40 -4.61 -8.52
N ASP A 137 -4.21 -4.63 -7.92
CA ASP A 137 -2.96 -4.97 -8.57
C ASP A 137 -2.24 -6.12 -7.84
N LEU A 138 -1.17 -6.60 -8.45
CA LEU A 138 -0.42 -7.72 -7.95
C LEU A 138 0.36 -7.37 -6.67
N PHE A 139 0.67 -6.10 -6.42
CA PHE A 139 1.29 -5.64 -5.17
C PHE A 139 0.37 -5.92 -3.99
N ASP A 140 -0.88 -5.46 -4.08
CA ASP A 140 -1.89 -5.68 -3.05
C ASP A 140 -2.15 -7.18 -2.83
N LEU A 141 -2.22 -7.97 -3.91
CA LEU A 141 -2.43 -9.42 -3.81
C LEU A 141 -1.29 -10.13 -3.06
N ILE A 142 -0.03 -9.84 -3.40
CA ILE A 142 1.12 -10.46 -2.72
C ILE A 142 1.13 -10.03 -1.25
N LYS A 143 0.88 -8.74 -0.97
CA LYS A 143 0.81 -8.21 0.40
C LYS A 143 -0.27 -8.90 1.23
N THR A 144 -1.46 -9.11 0.67
CA THR A 144 -2.57 -9.80 1.32
C THR A 144 -2.28 -11.28 1.56
N GLN A 145 -1.53 -11.94 0.68
CA GLN A 145 -1.10 -13.33 0.86
C GLN A 145 -0.04 -13.49 1.96
N GLY A 146 0.70 -12.41 2.26
CA GLY A 146 1.70 -12.30 3.31
C GLY A 146 3.10 -12.77 2.89
N THR A 147 4.12 -12.36 3.66
CA THR A 147 5.50 -12.85 3.52
C THR A 147 5.67 -14.25 4.10
N GLU A 148 6.50 -15.07 3.46
CA GLU A 148 6.79 -16.41 3.95
C GLU A 148 7.52 -16.39 5.31
N ASP A 149 6.80 -16.66 6.40
CA ASP A 149 7.41 -16.94 7.71
C ASP A 149 7.70 -18.44 7.87
N LEU A 150 9.00 -18.76 7.88
CA LEU A 150 9.51 -20.12 8.01
C LEU A 150 9.22 -20.75 9.38
N ARG A 151 8.89 -19.97 10.41
CA ARG A 151 8.75 -20.43 11.80
C ARG A 151 7.31 -20.50 12.32
N SER A 152 6.32 -19.96 11.59
CA SER A 152 4.93 -19.92 12.04
C SER A 152 4.03 -20.99 11.42
N THR A 153 3.13 -21.54 12.22
CA THR A 153 2.03 -22.45 11.83
C THR A 153 0.66 -21.75 11.86
N MET A 154 0.62 -20.42 12.00
CA MET A 154 -0.63 -19.65 12.18
C MET A 154 -1.43 -19.47 10.89
N THR A 155 -2.75 -19.34 11.05
CA THR A 155 -3.70 -18.89 10.03
C THR A 155 -3.44 -17.43 9.65
N GLY A 156 -3.19 -17.14 8.37
CA GLY A 156 -3.04 -15.76 7.85
C GLY A 156 -2.11 -15.62 6.63
N HIS A 157 -1.08 -16.46 6.53
CA HIS A 157 -0.21 -16.53 5.34
C HIS A 157 -0.66 -17.65 4.40
N ARG A 158 -0.86 -17.35 3.11
CA ARG A 158 -1.17 -18.37 2.08
C ARG A 158 -0.29 -18.17 0.85
N GLN A 159 0.63 -19.11 0.66
CA GLN A 159 1.48 -19.19 -0.51
C GLN A 159 0.65 -19.18 -1.80
N ILE A 160 1.15 -18.52 -2.84
CA ILE A 160 0.51 -18.51 -4.16
C ILE A 160 0.41 -19.95 -4.68
N PRO A 161 -0.80 -20.46 -4.98
CA PRO A 161 -0.94 -21.81 -5.52
C PRO A 161 -0.16 -21.97 -6.82
N GLU A 162 0.55 -23.08 -6.97
CA GLU A 162 1.32 -23.33 -8.20
C GLU A 162 0.48 -23.21 -9.49
N PRO A 163 -0.78 -23.70 -9.56
CA PRO A 163 -1.62 -23.48 -10.73
C PRO A 163 -1.83 -22.00 -11.07
N PHE A 164 -1.94 -21.15 -10.06
CA PHE A 164 -2.09 -19.71 -10.24
C PHE A 164 -0.77 -19.06 -10.65
N ALA A 165 0.36 -19.49 -10.08
CA ALA A 165 1.70 -19.02 -10.50
C ALA A 165 1.96 -19.29 -11.98
N TRP A 166 1.62 -20.49 -12.47
CA TRP A 166 1.72 -20.81 -13.90
C TRP A 166 0.78 -19.94 -14.75
N TYR A 167 -0.43 -19.66 -14.28
CA TYR A 167 -1.39 -18.83 -15.00
C TYR A 167 -0.92 -17.36 -15.12
N ILE A 168 -0.39 -16.78 -14.03
CA ILE A 168 0.22 -15.44 -14.05
C ILE A 168 1.39 -15.42 -15.03
N LEU A 169 2.33 -16.37 -14.91
CA LEU A 169 3.50 -16.46 -15.79
C LEU A 169 3.10 -16.55 -17.26
N HIS A 170 2.13 -17.41 -17.59
CA HIS A 170 1.59 -17.56 -18.94
C HIS A 170 1.04 -16.24 -19.48
N ARG A 171 0.22 -15.50 -18.71
CA ARG A 171 -0.34 -14.22 -19.17
C ARG A 171 0.72 -13.13 -19.33
N LEU A 172 1.68 -13.02 -18.42
CA LEU A 172 2.77 -12.03 -18.52
C LEU A 172 3.71 -12.34 -19.69
N VAL A 173 4.05 -13.60 -19.92
CA VAL A 173 4.84 -14.01 -21.09
C VAL A 173 4.06 -13.79 -22.38
N SER A 174 2.75 -14.02 -22.38
CA SER A 174 1.88 -13.68 -23.53
C SER A 174 1.89 -12.18 -23.82
N ALA A 175 1.84 -11.32 -22.79
CA ALA A 175 2.02 -9.87 -22.97
C ALA A 175 3.38 -9.54 -23.60
N ALA A 176 4.45 -10.20 -23.15
CA ALA A 176 5.78 -10.03 -23.73
C ALA A 176 5.86 -10.49 -25.20
N VAL A 177 5.19 -11.58 -25.57
CA VAL A 177 5.09 -12.03 -26.97
C VAL A 177 4.37 -10.99 -27.83
N VAL A 178 3.25 -10.43 -27.35
CA VAL A 178 2.55 -9.37 -28.10
C VAL A 178 3.44 -8.14 -28.24
N MET A 179 4.13 -7.71 -27.18
CA MET A 179 5.09 -6.60 -27.22
C MET A 179 6.27 -6.83 -28.18
N ASP A 180 6.71 -8.07 -28.35
CA ASP A 180 7.85 -8.45 -29.19
C ASP A 180 7.46 -8.64 -30.67
N THR A 181 6.18 -8.91 -30.95
CA THR A 181 5.72 -9.26 -32.30
C THR A 181 4.87 -8.19 -32.97
N ARG A 182 4.17 -7.34 -32.19
CA ARG A 182 3.12 -6.45 -32.71
C ARG A 182 3.62 -5.48 -33.78
N PHE A 183 4.85 -5.01 -33.61
CA PHE A 183 5.45 -4.00 -34.48
C PHE A 183 6.53 -4.56 -35.42
N ARG A 184 6.77 -5.87 -35.37
CA ARG A 184 7.79 -6.54 -36.18
C ARG A 184 7.49 -6.35 -37.67
N THR A 185 8.48 -5.92 -38.43
CA THR A 185 8.40 -5.75 -39.89
C THR A 185 9.50 -6.54 -40.59
N SER A 186 9.42 -6.67 -41.92
CA SER A 186 10.49 -7.29 -42.71
C SER A 186 11.80 -6.48 -42.71
N GLN A 187 11.75 -5.18 -42.37
CA GLN A 187 12.92 -4.29 -42.40
C GLN A 187 13.56 -4.13 -41.02
N LYS A 188 12.73 -4.08 -39.97
CA LYS A 188 13.16 -3.88 -38.58
C LYS A 188 12.37 -4.77 -37.64
N ASP A 189 13.09 -5.41 -36.73
CA ASP A 189 12.53 -6.22 -35.65
C ASP A 189 12.18 -5.32 -34.46
N TYR A 190 11.10 -4.54 -34.60
CA TYR A 190 10.65 -3.64 -33.54
C TYR A 190 10.09 -4.41 -32.35
N GLN A 191 10.50 -3.98 -31.15
CA GLN A 191 10.15 -4.55 -29.86
C GLN A 191 9.67 -3.43 -28.93
N VAL A 192 8.63 -3.70 -28.14
CA VAL A 192 8.25 -2.82 -27.02
C VAL A 192 8.95 -3.30 -25.76
N VAL A 193 9.76 -2.42 -25.15
CA VAL A 193 10.39 -2.66 -23.85
C VAL A 193 9.63 -1.85 -22.81
N HIS A 194 9.04 -2.52 -21.82
CA HIS A 194 8.21 -1.86 -20.82
C HIS A 194 9.03 -0.99 -19.86
N VAL A 195 10.26 -1.41 -19.56
CA VAL A 195 11.22 -0.78 -18.63
C VAL A 195 10.82 -0.86 -17.15
N ASP A 196 9.53 -0.82 -16.81
CA ASP A 196 9.04 -0.74 -15.43
C ASP A 196 8.10 -1.89 -15.03
N PHE A 197 8.49 -3.14 -15.27
CA PHE A 197 7.74 -4.32 -14.81
C PHE A 197 7.90 -4.46 -13.28
N LYS A 198 6.79 -4.27 -12.56
CA LYS A 198 6.67 -4.40 -11.11
C LYS A 198 5.24 -4.76 -10.72
N PRO A 199 4.98 -5.33 -9.53
CA PRO A 199 3.65 -5.76 -9.10
C PRO A 199 2.57 -4.68 -9.20
N GLU A 200 2.90 -3.42 -8.93
CA GLU A 200 1.98 -2.27 -8.98
C GLU A 200 1.48 -1.94 -10.40
N ASN A 201 2.23 -2.36 -11.44
CA ASN A 201 1.87 -2.13 -12.84
C ASN A 201 1.14 -3.35 -13.46
N ILE A 202 0.79 -4.37 -12.65
CA ILE A 202 0.11 -5.58 -13.10
C ILE A 202 -1.26 -5.66 -12.42
N PHE A 203 -2.31 -5.37 -13.18
CA PHE A 203 -3.68 -5.25 -12.69
C PHE A 203 -4.44 -6.57 -12.75
N LEU A 204 -5.37 -6.76 -11.83
CA LEU A 204 -6.17 -7.98 -11.68
C LEU A 204 -7.60 -7.73 -12.15
N GLY A 205 -8.03 -8.51 -13.14
CA GLY A 205 -9.44 -8.60 -13.52
C GLY A 205 -10.21 -9.51 -12.56
N ALA A 206 -11.52 -9.50 -12.70
CA ALA A 206 -12.39 -10.37 -11.91
C ALA A 206 -12.23 -11.85 -12.36
N PRO A 207 -12.26 -12.85 -11.46
CA PRO A 207 -12.38 -14.25 -11.84
C PRO A 207 -13.49 -14.44 -12.87
N GLY A 208 -13.29 -15.29 -13.88
CA GLY A 208 -14.29 -15.50 -14.93
C GLY A 208 -14.51 -14.32 -15.89
N SER A 209 -13.87 -13.16 -15.71
CA SER A 209 -14.01 -11.98 -16.59
C SER A 209 -13.55 -12.19 -18.03
N LEU A 210 -12.87 -13.30 -18.32
CA LEU A 210 -12.55 -13.70 -19.70
C LEU A 210 -13.71 -14.42 -20.40
N GLY A 211 -14.75 -14.85 -19.68
CA GLY A 211 -15.89 -15.58 -20.20
C GLY A 211 -15.96 -17.03 -19.71
N LYS A 212 -17.14 -17.63 -19.82
CA LYS A 212 -17.49 -18.89 -19.12
C LYS A 212 -16.75 -20.13 -19.61
N ASN A 213 -16.20 -20.07 -20.81
CA ASN A 213 -15.45 -21.16 -21.45
C ASN A 213 -13.93 -20.96 -21.41
N ASN A 214 -13.44 -19.86 -20.82
CA ASN A 214 -12.02 -19.57 -20.76
C ASN A 214 -11.32 -20.33 -19.63
N SER A 215 -10.04 -20.65 -19.85
CA SER A 215 -9.26 -21.40 -18.88
C SER A 215 -9.00 -20.61 -17.59
N PHE A 216 -8.93 -21.30 -16.46
CA PHE A 216 -8.71 -20.70 -15.12
C PHE A 216 -9.77 -19.67 -14.70
N PRO A 217 -11.09 -19.94 -14.88
CA PRO A 217 -12.12 -18.98 -14.51
C PRO A 217 -12.20 -18.75 -12.99
N ALA A 218 -11.63 -19.64 -12.18
CA ALA A 218 -11.52 -19.50 -10.73
C ALA A 218 -10.45 -18.51 -10.25
N TYR A 219 -9.53 -18.09 -11.13
CA TYR A 219 -8.46 -17.14 -10.79
C TYR A 219 -8.63 -15.81 -11.53
N PRO A 220 -8.23 -14.68 -10.91
CA PRO A 220 -8.25 -13.39 -11.57
C PRO A 220 -7.24 -13.37 -12.74
N PRO A 221 -7.63 -12.96 -13.96
CA PRO A 221 -6.68 -12.69 -15.04
C PRO A 221 -5.83 -11.46 -14.72
N VAL A 222 -4.54 -11.49 -15.09
CA VAL A 222 -3.63 -10.35 -14.95
C VAL A 222 -3.46 -9.58 -16.26
N TYR A 223 -3.25 -8.27 -16.15
CA TYR A 223 -3.05 -7.33 -17.26
C TYR A 223 -1.89 -6.38 -16.96
N LEU A 224 -0.91 -6.30 -17.85
CA LEU A 224 0.20 -5.34 -17.73
C LEU A 224 -0.25 -3.93 -18.14
N GLY A 225 -0.02 -2.92 -17.31
CA GLY A 225 -0.33 -1.53 -17.59
C GLY A 225 0.82 -0.56 -17.31
N ASP A 226 0.53 0.74 -17.42
CA ASP A 226 1.47 1.87 -17.31
C ASP A 226 2.64 1.86 -18.30
N PHE A 227 2.33 2.14 -19.57
CA PHE A 227 3.32 2.22 -20.65
C PHE A 227 3.95 3.62 -20.79
N GLY A 228 3.77 4.50 -19.79
CA GLY A 228 4.31 5.87 -19.82
C GLY A 228 5.83 5.91 -20.03
N ASN A 229 6.53 4.93 -19.44
CA ASN A 229 7.97 4.80 -19.55
C ASN A 229 8.44 3.79 -20.61
N ALA A 230 7.53 3.08 -21.28
CA ALA A 230 7.89 2.06 -22.26
C ALA A 230 8.58 2.67 -23.50
N HIS A 231 9.38 1.88 -24.21
CA HIS A 231 10.09 2.31 -25.41
C HIS A 231 9.85 1.33 -26.56
N ILE A 232 9.76 1.86 -27.78
CA ILE A 232 9.81 1.07 -29.01
C ILE A 232 11.26 1.11 -29.50
N THR A 233 11.91 -0.05 -29.58
CA THR A 233 13.31 -0.20 -30.00
C THR A 233 13.45 -1.34 -30.99
N TYR A 234 14.65 -1.59 -31.49
CA TYR A 234 15.02 -2.77 -32.28
C TYR A 234 16.52 -3.03 -32.10
N PRO A 235 17.02 -4.25 -32.38
CA PRO A 235 18.45 -4.52 -32.33
C PRO A 235 19.26 -3.54 -33.19
N GLY A 236 20.16 -2.77 -32.56
CA GLY A 236 20.98 -1.76 -33.21
C GLY A 236 20.37 -0.35 -33.26
N ASP A 237 19.28 -0.09 -32.55
CA ASP A 237 18.69 1.26 -32.41
C ASP A 237 19.65 2.21 -31.66
N PRO A 238 20.08 3.34 -32.25
CA PRO A 238 20.98 4.29 -31.58
C PRO A 238 20.38 4.92 -30.31
N TRP A 239 19.06 4.82 -30.08
CA TRP A 239 18.38 5.41 -28.92
C TRP A 239 18.14 4.44 -27.77
N GLU A 240 18.73 3.23 -27.82
CA GLU A 240 18.65 2.22 -26.75
C GLU A 240 19.07 2.73 -25.36
N TYR A 241 19.88 3.80 -25.33
CA TYR A 241 20.40 4.36 -24.10
C TYR A 241 19.38 5.14 -23.26
N LEU A 242 18.22 5.47 -23.83
CA LEU A 242 17.17 6.20 -23.12
C LEU A 242 16.52 5.36 -22.01
N MET A 243 16.69 4.04 -22.02
CA MET A 243 16.13 3.13 -21.02
C MET A 243 16.97 3.06 -19.73
N TYR A 244 18.21 3.57 -19.74
CA TYR A 244 19.11 3.47 -18.59
C TYR A 244 18.64 4.32 -17.41
N GLY A 245 18.43 3.67 -16.26
CA GLY A 245 18.02 4.34 -15.04
C GLY A 245 16.58 4.87 -15.05
N GLY A 246 15.78 4.50 -16.05
CA GLY A 246 14.36 4.85 -16.12
C GLY A 246 13.46 3.94 -15.27
N CYS A 247 13.98 2.80 -14.79
CA CYS A 247 13.21 1.82 -14.02
C CYS A 247 12.99 2.28 -12.56
N THR A 248 11.88 1.85 -11.95
CA THR A 248 11.69 1.94 -10.50
C THR A 248 12.84 1.23 -9.78
N GLN A 249 13.40 1.88 -8.76
CA GLN A 249 14.46 1.32 -7.93
C GLN A 249 14.04 -0.02 -7.34
N GLY A 250 14.94 -1.01 -7.40
CA GLY A 250 14.68 -2.37 -6.96
C GLY A 250 14.18 -3.32 -8.06
N TRP A 251 13.77 -2.80 -9.22
CA TRP A 251 13.17 -3.60 -10.31
C TRP A 251 14.00 -3.62 -11.60
N SER A 252 15.19 -3.02 -11.58
CA SER A 252 16.00 -2.85 -12.79
C SER A 252 16.76 -4.11 -13.20
N ALA A 253 16.61 -4.52 -14.47
CA ALA A 253 17.45 -5.56 -15.06
C ALA A 253 18.91 -5.08 -15.20
N PRO A 254 19.91 -5.98 -15.16
CA PRO A 254 21.34 -5.61 -15.18
C PRO A 254 21.73 -4.61 -16.26
N GLU A 255 21.18 -4.79 -17.46
CA GLU A 255 21.45 -3.92 -18.60
C GLU A 255 20.92 -2.50 -18.39
N ILE A 256 19.76 -2.29 -17.78
CA ILE A 256 19.11 -0.98 -17.63
C ILE A 256 19.37 -0.30 -16.28
N THR A 257 20.03 -0.98 -15.34
CA THR A 257 20.37 -0.41 -14.03
C THR A 257 21.30 0.81 -14.14
N ARG A 258 21.07 1.82 -13.30
CA ARG A 258 21.89 3.02 -13.26
C ARG A 258 23.20 2.79 -12.49
N LEU A 259 24.34 2.77 -13.18
CA LEU A 259 25.66 2.57 -12.58
C LEU A 259 26.56 3.81 -12.76
N GLY A 260 26.21 4.91 -12.10
CA GLY A 260 26.97 6.17 -12.16
C GLY A 260 26.74 6.98 -13.44
N HIS A 261 27.73 7.78 -13.87
CA HIS A 261 27.62 8.71 -15.00
C HIS A 261 27.88 8.08 -16.39
N MET A 262 28.46 6.87 -16.45
CA MET A 262 28.83 6.22 -17.72
C MET A 262 28.44 4.74 -17.70
N ARG A 263 27.89 4.26 -18.83
CA ARG A 263 27.57 2.85 -19.07
C ARG A 263 28.82 1.98 -18.89
N ARG A 264 28.69 0.86 -18.20
CA ARG A 264 29.76 -0.14 -18.11
C ARG A 264 29.90 -0.87 -19.44
N SER A 265 31.11 -1.32 -19.77
CA SER A 265 31.39 -2.06 -21.01
C SER A 265 30.57 -3.34 -21.18
N TRP A 266 30.11 -3.94 -20.07
CA TRP A 266 29.28 -5.14 -20.05
C TRP A 266 27.77 -4.87 -20.12
N GLN A 267 27.31 -3.65 -19.83
CA GLN A 267 25.89 -3.35 -19.87
C GLN A 267 25.42 -3.45 -21.31
N ALA A 268 24.47 -4.33 -21.58
CA ALA A 268 23.84 -4.44 -22.89
C ALA A 268 22.87 -3.26 -23.15
N PRO A 269 22.39 -3.08 -24.39
CA PRO A 269 21.22 -2.26 -24.68
C PRO A 269 19.99 -2.71 -23.89
N GLY A 270 18.95 -1.88 -23.77
CA GLY A 270 17.63 -2.39 -23.39
C GLY A 270 16.95 -3.07 -24.60
N GLY A 271 16.25 -4.18 -24.37
CA GLY A 271 15.58 -4.96 -25.43
C GLY A 271 14.51 -5.91 -24.91
N SER A 272 13.95 -6.79 -25.75
CA SER A 272 12.92 -7.74 -25.30
C SER A 272 13.38 -8.64 -24.15
N TYR A 273 14.67 -8.96 -24.07
CA TYR A 273 15.24 -9.74 -22.96
C TYR A 273 15.16 -9.01 -21.60
N THR A 274 15.00 -7.69 -21.61
CA THR A 274 14.75 -6.88 -20.41
C THR A 274 13.38 -7.17 -19.83
N ASN A 275 12.34 -7.24 -20.69
CA ASN A 275 10.99 -7.65 -20.26
C ASN A 275 11.02 -9.06 -19.65
N VAL A 276 11.73 -10.00 -20.31
CA VAL A 276 11.87 -11.39 -19.83
C VAL A 276 12.47 -11.43 -18.42
N TRP A 277 13.54 -10.68 -18.20
CA TRP A 277 14.18 -10.59 -16.90
C TRP A 277 13.23 -10.03 -15.83
N GLN A 278 12.57 -8.92 -16.12
CA GLN A 278 11.72 -8.27 -15.12
C GLN A 278 10.47 -9.10 -14.80
N ILE A 279 9.89 -9.81 -15.78
CA ILE A 279 8.82 -10.79 -15.53
C ILE A 279 9.34 -11.90 -14.61
N GLY A 280 10.51 -12.47 -14.90
CA GLY A 280 11.10 -13.52 -14.07
C GLY A 280 11.35 -13.06 -12.63
N TYR A 281 11.87 -11.85 -12.47
CA TYR A 281 12.14 -11.26 -11.16
C TYR A 281 10.85 -10.92 -10.39
N THR A 282 9.83 -10.42 -11.09
CA THR A 282 8.48 -10.19 -10.53
C THR A 282 7.86 -11.50 -10.05
N MET A 283 7.93 -12.55 -10.87
CA MET A 283 7.46 -13.87 -10.50
C MET A 283 8.19 -14.42 -9.27
N GLN A 284 9.51 -14.27 -9.18
CA GLN A 284 10.25 -14.66 -7.97
C GLN A 284 9.76 -13.90 -6.73
N SER A 285 9.51 -12.58 -6.86
CA SER A 285 8.94 -11.75 -5.80
C SER A 285 7.60 -12.28 -5.30
N ILE A 286 6.70 -12.63 -6.22
CA ILE A 286 5.39 -13.24 -5.95
C ILE A 286 5.54 -14.55 -5.18
N LEU A 287 6.43 -15.45 -5.62
CA LEU A 287 6.64 -16.75 -4.98
C LEU A 287 7.25 -16.63 -3.57
N MET A 288 7.93 -15.52 -3.27
CA MET A 288 8.53 -15.23 -1.95
C MET A 288 7.60 -14.43 -1.02
N GLY A 289 6.49 -13.89 -1.52
CA GLY A 289 5.65 -12.98 -0.75
C GLY A 289 6.28 -11.60 -0.52
N VAL A 290 7.26 -11.21 -1.35
CA VAL A 290 7.98 -9.93 -1.22
C VAL A 290 7.42 -8.94 -2.24
N VAL A 291 7.12 -7.72 -1.80
CA VAL A 291 6.46 -6.69 -2.64
C VAL A 291 7.34 -5.48 -2.95
N SER A 292 8.45 -5.29 -2.24
CA SER A 292 9.33 -4.14 -2.48
C SER A 292 10.79 -4.47 -2.20
N TRP A 293 11.67 -3.84 -2.98
CA TRP A 293 13.11 -3.87 -2.81
C TRP A 293 13.59 -2.45 -2.59
N GLN A 294 14.28 -2.20 -1.48
CA GLN A 294 14.70 -0.84 -1.09
C GLN A 294 15.85 -0.30 -1.97
N GLU A 295 16.65 -1.18 -2.57
CA GLU A 295 17.78 -0.83 -3.43
C GLU A 295 17.80 -1.72 -4.67
N ASP A 296 18.28 -1.15 -5.79
CA ASP A 296 18.67 -1.96 -6.94
C ASP A 296 19.76 -2.96 -6.54
N ILE A 297 19.77 -4.12 -7.20
CA ILE A 297 20.86 -5.08 -7.06
C ILE A 297 22.18 -4.39 -7.40
N LYS A 298 23.16 -4.46 -6.50
CA LYS A 298 24.48 -3.83 -6.64
C LYS A 298 25.33 -4.57 -7.67
N TRP A 299 25.00 -4.38 -8.95
CA TRP A 299 25.71 -5.04 -10.05
C TRP A 299 27.23 -4.78 -10.07
N ASN A 300 27.69 -3.69 -9.45
CA ASN A 300 29.10 -3.34 -9.33
C ASN A 300 29.91 -4.31 -8.44
N ASP A 301 29.24 -5.05 -7.54
CA ASP A 301 29.93 -5.96 -6.60
C ASP A 301 30.22 -7.34 -7.21
N PHE A 302 29.79 -7.58 -8.46
CA PHE A 302 29.96 -8.86 -9.15
C PHE A 302 31.04 -8.75 -10.24
N ASP A 303 32.01 -9.68 -10.19
CA ASP A 303 33.01 -9.85 -11.23
C ASP A 303 32.38 -10.52 -12.46
N TYR A 304 32.70 -10.05 -13.67
CA TYR A 304 32.12 -10.55 -14.93
C TYR A 304 32.40 -12.05 -15.14
N ASP A 305 33.49 -12.56 -14.55
CA ASP A 305 33.85 -13.99 -14.55
C ASP A 305 33.09 -14.83 -13.50
N HIS A 306 32.40 -14.18 -12.57
CA HIS A 306 31.58 -14.78 -11.51
C HIS A 306 30.13 -14.37 -11.68
N GLU A 307 29.43 -15.02 -12.62
CA GLU A 307 27.98 -14.84 -12.83
C GLU A 307 27.26 -14.83 -11.46
N PRO A 308 26.65 -13.70 -11.04
CA PRO A 308 25.82 -13.70 -9.86
C PRO A 308 24.69 -14.68 -10.10
N ARG A 309 24.73 -15.83 -9.42
CA ARG A 309 23.54 -16.63 -9.26
C ARG A 309 22.65 -15.83 -8.33
N TYR A 310 21.55 -15.29 -8.86
CA TYR A 310 20.39 -14.93 -8.05
C TYR A 310 20.21 -15.99 -6.98
N MET A 311 19.95 -15.56 -5.73
CA MET A 311 19.72 -16.48 -4.62
C MET A 311 18.64 -17.47 -5.11
N PRO A 312 19.02 -18.72 -5.44
CA PRO A 312 18.06 -19.61 -6.08
C PRO A 312 16.95 -19.79 -5.08
N LEU A 313 15.69 -19.63 -5.52
CA LEU A 313 14.52 -19.97 -4.70
C LEU A 313 14.84 -21.30 -4.02
N PRO A 314 14.87 -21.35 -2.67
CA PRO A 314 15.51 -22.45 -1.97
C PRO A 314 14.88 -23.76 -2.42
N ARG A 315 15.69 -24.66 -2.98
CA ARG A 315 15.23 -26.02 -3.30
C ARG A 315 14.81 -26.66 -2.00
N ARG A 316 13.50 -26.84 -1.82
CA ARG A 316 12.94 -27.39 -0.60
C ARG A 316 13.21 -28.90 -0.54
N THR A 317 13.23 -29.42 0.68
CA THR A 317 13.60 -30.80 1.00
C THR A 317 12.47 -31.42 1.78
N LYS A 318 12.28 -32.75 1.70
CA LYS A 318 11.28 -33.48 2.48
C LYS A 318 11.29 -33.19 4.00
N ALA A 319 12.43 -32.81 4.55
CA ALA A 319 12.56 -32.36 5.94
C ALA A 319 11.76 -31.08 6.23
N ARG A 320 11.73 -30.13 5.27
CA ARG A 320 10.98 -28.87 5.36
C ARG A 320 9.48 -29.06 5.14
N GLU A 321 9.09 -30.02 4.28
CA GLU A 321 7.68 -30.38 4.07
C GLU A 321 7.08 -31.04 5.33
N ALA A 322 7.88 -31.80 6.08
CA ALA A 322 7.45 -32.43 7.33
C ALA A 322 7.18 -31.42 8.47
N GLU A 323 7.75 -30.21 8.39
CA GLU A 323 7.57 -29.15 9.39
C GLU A 323 6.27 -28.35 9.20
N ASN A 324 5.72 -28.28 7.98
CA ASN A 324 4.43 -27.63 7.73
C ASN A 324 3.72 -28.17 6.47
N PRO A 325 2.64 -28.97 6.61
CA PRO A 325 1.94 -29.60 5.48
C PRO A 325 1.08 -28.65 4.61
N LEU A 326 0.89 -27.38 5.02
CA LEU A 326 0.27 -26.35 4.18
C LEU A 326 1.28 -25.72 3.21
N ARG A 327 2.58 -26.02 3.35
CA ARG A 327 3.64 -25.55 2.45
C ARG A 327 3.80 -26.55 1.31
N ARG A 328 3.66 -26.09 0.06
CA ARG A 328 3.91 -26.92 -1.12
C ARG A 328 5.14 -26.44 -1.89
N ASP A 329 5.94 -27.40 -2.30
CA ASP A 329 7.10 -27.16 -3.15
C ASP A 329 6.61 -26.84 -4.57
N TYR A 330 7.05 -25.70 -5.12
CA TYR A 330 6.88 -25.43 -6.54
C TYR A 330 7.68 -26.42 -7.37
N SER A 331 7.16 -26.79 -8.55
CA SER A 331 7.88 -27.68 -9.47
C SER A 331 9.26 -27.14 -9.83
N THR A 332 10.21 -28.07 -9.98
CA THR A 332 11.55 -27.75 -10.49
C THR A 332 11.51 -27.08 -11.85
N GLU A 333 10.50 -27.41 -12.66
CA GLU A 333 10.24 -26.89 -13.99
C GLU A 333 9.89 -25.40 -13.96
N LEU A 334 8.96 -24.98 -13.07
CA LEU A 334 8.65 -23.57 -12.86
C LEU A 334 9.90 -22.80 -12.41
N LEU A 335 10.62 -23.33 -11.42
CA LEU A 335 11.81 -22.68 -10.86
C LEU A 335 12.95 -22.58 -11.89
N ASP A 336 13.18 -23.61 -12.71
CA ASP A 336 14.22 -23.61 -13.75
C ASP A 336 13.88 -22.60 -14.87
N ILE A 337 12.61 -22.45 -15.24
CA ILE A 337 12.15 -21.40 -16.17
C ILE A 337 12.45 -20.02 -15.59
N LEU A 338 12.01 -19.74 -14.35
CA LEU A 338 12.23 -18.44 -13.72
C LEU A 338 13.73 -18.12 -13.57
N ASN A 339 14.56 -19.12 -13.25
CA ASN A 339 16.01 -18.95 -13.19
C ASN A 339 16.62 -18.61 -14.55
N ALA A 340 16.14 -19.21 -15.64
CA ALA A 340 16.61 -18.87 -16.98
C ALA A 340 16.21 -17.46 -17.39
N MET A 341 15.00 -17.02 -17.02
CA MET A 341 14.50 -15.67 -17.31
C MET A 341 15.36 -14.57 -16.66
N VAL A 342 15.80 -14.79 -15.42
CA VAL A 342 16.62 -13.80 -14.69
C VAL A 342 18.12 -13.90 -14.97
N SER A 343 18.56 -14.69 -15.97
CA SER A 343 19.99 -14.83 -16.27
C SER A 343 20.69 -13.47 -16.46
N PHE A 344 21.89 -13.30 -15.88
CA PHE A 344 22.62 -12.03 -15.96
C PHE A 344 22.85 -11.58 -17.41
N LYS A 345 23.32 -12.50 -18.26
CA LYS A 345 23.59 -12.25 -19.69
C LYS A 345 22.28 -12.26 -20.50
N PRO A 346 21.94 -11.17 -21.21
CA PRO A 346 20.77 -11.11 -22.08
C PRO A 346 20.63 -12.28 -23.06
N GLU A 347 21.72 -12.68 -23.71
CA GLU A 347 21.76 -13.75 -24.70
C GLU A 347 21.53 -15.15 -24.12
N ALA A 348 21.63 -15.30 -22.80
CA ALA A 348 21.31 -16.55 -22.11
C ALA A 348 19.81 -16.64 -21.73
N ARG A 349 19.06 -15.54 -21.86
CA ARG A 349 17.62 -15.52 -21.56
C ARG A 349 16.84 -16.06 -22.75
N PRO A 350 15.83 -16.94 -22.52
CA PRO A 350 14.89 -17.36 -23.55
C PRO A 350 14.14 -16.16 -24.18
N THR A 351 13.76 -16.27 -25.46
CA THR A 351 12.84 -15.28 -26.06
C THR A 351 11.42 -15.44 -25.49
N PRO A 352 10.58 -14.39 -25.54
CA PRO A 352 9.18 -14.52 -25.12
C PRO A 352 8.44 -15.67 -25.79
N GLN A 353 8.64 -15.89 -27.09
CA GLN A 353 7.99 -16.99 -27.82
C GLN A 353 8.48 -18.37 -27.34
N GLN A 354 9.79 -18.53 -27.14
CA GLN A 354 10.34 -19.78 -26.59
C GLN A 354 9.81 -20.08 -25.19
N LEU A 355 9.62 -19.05 -24.36
CA LEU A 355 8.99 -19.21 -23.04
C LEU A 355 7.54 -19.62 -23.18
N LEU A 356 6.77 -18.98 -24.05
CA LEU A 356 5.36 -19.30 -24.23
C LEU A 356 5.20 -20.75 -24.70
N ASP A 357 5.97 -21.19 -25.68
CA ASP A 357 5.95 -22.57 -26.19
C ASP A 357 6.24 -23.60 -25.08
N VAL A 358 7.23 -23.32 -24.23
CA VAL A 358 7.58 -24.18 -23.08
C VAL A 358 6.50 -24.13 -22.01
N ILE A 359 5.96 -22.95 -21.70
CA ILE A 359 4.90 -22.81 -20.69
C ILE A 359 3.66 -23.58 -21.14
N GLU A 360 3.18 -23.39 -22.37
CA GLU A 360 1.98 -24.06 -22.88
C GLU A 360 2.15 -25.60 -22.95
N GLU A 361 3.36 -26.10 -23.24
CA GLU A 361 3.66 -27.53 -23.24
C GLU A 361 3.59 -28.15 -21.83
N TYR A 362 4.12 -27.45 -20.80
CA TYR A 362 4.34 -28.04 -19.49
C TYR A 362 3.31 -27.64 -18.42
N MET A 363 2.76 -26.44 -18.50
CA MET A 363 1.78 -25.88 -17.55
C MET A 363 0.64 -26.86 -17.22
N PRO A 364 0.00 -27.57 -18.17
CA PRO A 364 -1.07 -28.51 -17.85
C PRO A 364 -0.69 -29.63 -16.88
N HIS A 365 0.61 -29.97 -16.77
CA HIS A 365 1.10 -30.99 -15.84
C HIS A 365 1.11 -30.53 -14.38
N PHE A 366 1.11 -29.22 -14.13
CA PHE A 366 1.29 -28.62 -12.79
C PHE A 366 0.07 -27.85 -12.29
N THR A 367 -0.97 -27.69 -13.12
CA THR A 367 -2.15 -26.88 -12.81
C THR A 367 -3.27 -27.63 -12.08
N GLN A 368 -3.12 -28.93 -11.84
CA GLN A 368 -4.08 -29.76 -11.11
C GLN A 368 -5.54 -29.65 -11.62
N GLY A 369 -5.78 -29.47 -12.91
CA GLY A 369 -7.14 -29.35 -13.46
C GLY A 369 -7.80 -27.99 -13.24
N MET A 370 -7.11 -27.02 -12.64
CA MET A 370 -7.63 -25.66 -12.43
C MET A 370 -7.91 -24.93 -13.74
N GLU A 371 -7.29 -25.35 -14.84
CA GLU A 371 -7.55 -24.80 -16.17
C GLU A 371 -9.00 -25.00 -16.62
N ARG A 372 -9.69 -26.05 -16.17
CA ARG A 372 -11.11 -26.32 -16.48
C ARG A 372 -12.06 -26.09 -15.29
N TRP A 373 -11.51 -25.92 -14.09
CA TRP A 373 -12.30 -25.83 -12.85
C TRP A 373 -13.18 -24.58 -12.85
N GLY A 374 -14.50 -24.77 -12.80
CA GLY A 374 -15.46 -23.67 -12.86
C GLY A 374 -15.71 -23.12 -14.28
N THR A 375 -15.44 -23.90 -15.33
CA THR A 375 -15.89 -23.57 -16.70
C THR A 375 -17.32 -24.08 -16.93
N GLN A 376 -18.03 -23.50 -17.90
CA GLN A 376 -19.38 -23.95 -18.26
C GLN A 376 -19.40 -25.42 -18.71
N GLU A 377 -18.44 -25.83 -19.55
CA GLU A 377 -18.29 -27.24 -19.97
C GLU A 377 -18.10 -28.17 -18.76
N TRP A 378 -17.27 -27.79 -17.78
CA TRP A 378 -17.08 -28.54 -16.54
C TRP A 378 -18.37 -28.69 -15.74
N PHE A 379 -19.20 -27.63 -15.70
CA PHE A 379 -20.51 -27.66 -15.05
C PHE A 379 -21.54 -28.53 -15.81
N GLU A 380 -21.55 -28.47 -17.13
CA GLU A 380 -22.44 -29.27 -17.99
C GLU A 380 -22.12 -30.76 -17.90
N GLU A 381 -20.83 -31.14 -17.86
CA GLU A 381 -20.39 -32.53 -17.60
C GLU A 381 -20.95 -33.09 -16.28
N LEU A 382 -21.04 -32.25 -15.23
CA LEU A 382 -21.53 -32.63 -13.91
C LEU A 382 -23.06 -32.73 -13.84
N ASN A 383 -23.76 -31.83 -14.54
CA ASN A 383 -25.23 -31.77 -14.57
C ASN A 383 -25.85 -32.77 -15.56
N GLY A 384 -25.13 -33.13 -16.62
CA GLY A 384 -25.64 -33.84 -17.79
C GLY A 384 -25.97 -35.31 -17.61
N GLY A 385 -25.81 -35.90 -16.41
CA GLY A 385 -26.17 -37.30 -16.13
C GLY A 385 -25.63 -38.29 -17.16
N GLY A 386 -24.52 -37.94 -17.82
CA GLY A 386 -23.92 -38.73 -18.88
C GLY A 386 -23.34 -39.98 -18.25
N ASP A 387 -23.89 -41.12 -18.64
CA ASP A 387 -23.40 -42.46 -18.39
C ASP A 387 -21.87 -42.44 -18.16
N HIS A 388 -21.47 -42.49 -16.89
CA HIS A 388 -20.09 -42.77 -16.54
C HIS A 388 -19.88 -44.23 -16.92
N THR A 389 -19.80 -44.49 -18.22
CA THR A 389 -19.08 -45.64 -18.74
C THR A 389 -17.77 -45.60 -17.98
N GLU A 390 -17.59 -46.61 -17.14
CA GLU A 390 -16.28 -46.98 -16.67
C GLU A 390 -15.42 -46.96 -17.93
N PHE A 391 -14.54 -45.97 -18.03
CA PHE A 391 -13.26 -46.25 -18.66
C PHE A 391 -12.61 -47.28 -17.73
N ASP A 392 -13.05 -48.53 -17.89
CA ASP A 392 -12.26 -49.70 -17.62
C ASP A 392 -11.00 -49.47 -18.44
N VAL A 393 -9.99 -48.93 -17.77
CA VAL A 393 -8.63 -49.07 -18.26
C VAL A 393 -8.37 -50.55 -18.11
N ASP A 394 -8.65 -51.27 -19.19
CA ASP A 394 -8.46 -52.71 -19.32
C ASP A 394 -7.07 -53.06 -18.78
N ALA A 395 -7.04 -53.75 -17.65
CA ALA A 395 -5.82 -54.21 -17.00
C ALA A 395 -5.11 -55.31 -17.79
N SER A 396 -5.58 -55.65 -19.00
CA SER A 396 -5.12 -56.79 -19.79
C SER A 396 -4.14 -56.49 -20.93
N GLU A 397 -3.84 -55.24 -21.29
CA GLU A 397 -2.69 -54.94 -22.17
C GLU A 397 -1.40 -54.69 -21.37
N THR A 398 -1.04 -55.66 -20.54
CA THR A 398 0.35 -55.84 -20.14
C THR A 398 1.09 -56.57 -21.26
N THR A 399 1.46 -55.84 -22.31
CA THR A 399 2.59 -56.31 -23.13
C THR A 399 3.86 -56.06 -22.32
N PRO A 400 4.62 -57.09 -21.92
CA PRO A 400 5.84 -56.89 -21.15
C PRO A 400 6.91 -56.37 -22.10
N LEU A 401 7.09 -55.06 -22.14
CA LEU A 401 8.36 -54.50 -22.60
C LEU A 401 9.38 -54.77 -21.50
N GLN A 402 10.22 -55.76 -21.80
CA GLN A 402 11.42 -56.12 -21.06
C GLN A 402 12.21 -54.87 -20.72
N GLY A 403 12.71 -54.86 -19.48
CA GLY A 403 13.09 -53.66 -18.77
C GLY A 403 14.11 -52.78 -19.47
N GLU A 404 13.86 -51.47 -19.37
CA GLU A 404 14.88 -50.43 -19.31
C GLU A 404 14.22 -49.14 -18.76
N GLY A 405 14.83 -48.55 -17.72
CA GLY A 405 14.61 -47.15 -17.35
C GLY A 405 13.50 -46.83 -16.33
N SER A 406 13.92 -46.69 -15.06
CA SER A 406 13.28 -45.86 -14.02
C SER A 406 12.69 -44.55 -14.58
N GLY A 407 11.62 -44.01 -13.95
CA GLY A 407 10.86 -42.79 -14.29
C GLY A 407 11.59 -41.44 -14.39
N LYS A 408 12.75 -41.43 -15.04
CA LYS A 408 13.57 -40.28 -15.44
C LYS A 408 13.12 -39.65 -16.77
N GLY A 409 12.29 -40.33 -17.57
CA GLY A 409 12.14 -40.02 -19.00
C GLY A 409 11.42 -38.71 -19.40
N VAL A 410 10.65 -38.04 -18.54
CA VAL A 410 9.98 -36.77 -18.90
C VAL A 410 10.69 -35.57 -18.29
N THR A 411 11.15 -35.66 -17.04
CA THR A 411 12.02 -34.66 -16.41
C THR A 411 13.37 -34.61 -17.12
N ASP A 412 13.98 -35.74 -17.49
CA ASP A 412 15.19 -35.73 -18.30
C ASP A 412 14.90 -35.18 -19.71
N LYS A 413 13.75 -35.47 -20.34
CA LYS A 413 13.40 -34.86 -21.64
C LYS A 413 13.14 -33.36 -21.55
N PHE A 414 12.50 -32.86 -20.50
CA PHE A 414 12.34 -31.43 -20.23
C PHE A 414 13.70 -30.79 -20.01
N ILE A 415 14.51 -31.34 -19.09
CA ILE A 415 15.84 -30.83 -18.79
C ILE A 415 16.75 -30.88 -20.03
N ASP A 416 16.68 -31.92 -20.83
CA ASP A 416 17.50 -32.07 -22.05
C ASP A 416 16.98 -31.15 -23.16
N LYS A 417 15.66 -31.04 -23.37
CA LYS A 417 15.04 -30.09 -24.32
C LYS A 417 15.28 -28.64 -23.92
N PHE A 418 15.13 -28.30 -22.65
CA PHE A 418 15.41 -26.99 -22.06
C PHE A 418 16.90 -26.66 -22.16
N LYS A 419 17.80 -27.59 -21.80
CA LYS A 419 19.25 -27.42 -22.00
C LYS A 419 19.64 -27.32 -23.48
N HIS A 420 18.98 -28.04 -24.36
CA HIS A 420 19.20 -28.00 -25.81
C HIS A 420 18.66 -26.72 -26.46
N LEU A 421 17.49 -26.21 -26.02
CA LEU A 421 16.92 -24.94 -26.48
C LEU A 421 17.81 -23.75 -26.09
N PHE A 422 18.50 -23.84 -24.94
CA PHE A 422 19.13 -22.67 -24.29
C PHE A 422 20.66 -22.76 -24.10
N CYS A 423 21.34 -23.71 -24.76
CA CYS A 423 22.82 -23.83 -24.77
C CYS A 423 23.51 -23.71 -23.40
N MET A 424 22.85 -24.13 -22.32
CA MET A 424 23.39 -24.05 -20.95
C MET A 424 24.63 -24.95 -20.79
N PRO A 425 25.76 -24.48 -20.22
CA PRO A 425 26.96 -25.28 -20.04
C PRO A 425 26.71 -26.55 -19.23
N ARG A 426 27.20 -27.71 -19.70
CA ARG A 426 27.21 -28.97 -18.94
C ARG A 426 28.03 -28.78 -17.66
N ALA A 427 27.37 -28.58 -16.52
CA ALA A 427 28.04 -28.60 -15.21
C ALA A 427 28.75 -29.96 -15.01
N ARG A 428 30.07 -29.92 -14.81
CA ARG A 428 30.91 -31.11 -14.54
C ARG A 428 30.43 -31.81 -13.27
N SER A 429 29.83 -32.99 -13.42
CA SER A 429 29.45 -33.87 -12.30
C SER A 429 30.71 -34.35 -11.54
N LYS A 430 30.84 -33.95 -10.27
CA LYS A 430 31.74 -34.64 -9.33
C LYS A 430 31.11 -35.99 -9.00
N ARG A 431 31.78 -37.09 -9.38
CA ARG A 431 31.45 -38.46 -8.96
C ARG A 431 31.36 -38.54 -7.44
N ARG A 432 30.17 -38.78 -6.90
CA ARG A 432 29.95 -39.22 -5.52
C ARG A 432 30.10 -40.75 -5.45
N THR A 433 30.87 -41.21 -4.47
CA THR A 433 31.00 -42.62 -4.08
C THR A 433 29.67 -43.16 -3.55
N PRO A 434 29.39 -44.48 -3.70
CA PRO A 434 28.07 -45.03 -3.42
C PRO A 434 27.89 -45.31 -1.93
N GLY A 435 27.30 -44.37 -1.21
CA GLY A 435 26.58 -44.64 0.04
C GLY A 435 25.13 -44.94 -0.28
N ARG A 436 24.59 -46.08 0.20
CA ARG A 436 23.18 -46.45 0.06
C ARG A 436 22.29 -45.31 0.56
N THR A 437 21.68 -44.59 -0.37
CA THR A 437 20.62 -43.62 -0.11
C THR A 437 19.29 -44.36 -0.23
N PRO A 438 18.28 -44.08 0.62
CA PRO A 438 16.94 -44.61 0.44
C PRO A 438 16.44 -44.26 -0.95
N ILE A 439 15.90 -45.24 -1.69
CA ILE A 439 15.26 -45.01 -2.97
C ILE A 439 13.93 -44.33 -2.66
N ASP A 440 13.96 -43.01 -2.58
CA ASP A 440 12.75 -42.23 -2.59
C ASP A 440 12.21 -42.22 -4.02
N ARG A 441 11.10 -42.91 -4.25
CA ARG A 441 10.51 -43.04 -5.58
C ARG A 441 9.69 -41.78 -5.84
N ASP A 442 10.30 -40.79 -6.51
CA ASP A 442 9.51 -39.75 -7.18
C ASP A 442 8.49 -40.41 -8.10
N LEU A 443 7.24 -39.99 -7.97
CA LEU A 443 6.13 -40.48 -8.79
C LEU A 443 6.43 -40.21 -10.26
N SER A 444 6.31 -41.24 -11.10
CA SER A 444 6.51 -41.10 -12.53
C SER A 444 5.52 -40.07 -13.12
N PRO A 445 5.83 -39.43 -14.25
CA PRO A 445 4.90 -38.54 -14.96
C PRO A 445 3.53 -39.16 -15.22
N TYR A 446 3.52 -40.46 -15.52
CA TYR A 446 2.29 -41.25 -15.65
C TYR A 446 1.56 -41.41 -14.31
N SER A 447 2.29 -41.62 -13.21
CA SER A 447 1.75 -41.69 -11.85
C SER A 447 1.23 -40.32 -11.34
N LYS A 448 1.90 -39.21 -11.70
CA LYS A 448 1.42 -37.84 -11.46
C LYS A 448 0.15 -37.55 -12.27
N LEU A 449 0.11 -37.97 -13.54
CA LEU A 449 -1.08 -37.90 -14.39
C LEU A 449 -2.25 -38.73 -13.83
N GLN A 450 -1.99 -39.95 -13.34
CA GLN A 450 -2.99 -40.78 -12.68
C GLN A 450 -3.47 -40.15 -11.36
N ALA A 451 -2.57 -39.59 -10.54
CA ALA A 451 -2.94 -38.86 -9.33
C ALA A 451 -3.79 -37.62 -9.65
N ARG A 452 -3.46 -36.89 -10.73
CA ARG A 452 -4.25 -35.77 -11.27
C ARG A 452 -5.64 -36.21 -11.69
N ASN A 453 -5.74 -37.30 -12.46
CA ASN A 453 -7.02 -37.84 -12.92
C ASN A 453 -7.87 -38.34 -11.73
N LYS A 454 -7.25 -38.94 -10.72
CA LYS A 454 -7.91 -39.37 -9.48
C LYS A 454 -8.39 -38.18 -8.64
N SER A 455 -7.58 -37.14 -8.50
CA SER A 455 -7.95 -35.89 -7.80
C SER A 455 -9.05 -35.11 -8.53
N ARG A 456 -8.97 -35.06 -9.87
CA ARG A 456 -10.02 -34.51 -10.74
C ARG A 456 -11.33 -35.28 -10.59
N LYS A 457 -11.30 -36.61 -10.72
CA LYS A 457 -12.49 -37.47 -10.55
C LYS A 457 -13.09 -37.32 -9.15
N ARG A 458 -12.29 -37.36 -8.10
CA ARG A 458 -12.75 -37.15 -6.71
C ARG A 458 -13.48 -35.81 -6.53
N ARG A 459 -12.98 -34.74 -7.14
CA ARG A 459 -13.63 -33.42 -7.06
C ARG A 459 -14.92 -33.38 -7.89
N GLN A 460 -14.93 -33.97 -9.08
CA GLN A 460 -16.16 -34.14 -9.87
C GLN A 460 -17.20 -34.94 -9.10
N ASP A 461 -16.82 -36.04 -8.46
CA ASP A 461 -17.70 -36.90 -7.64
C ASP A 461 -18.29 -36.14 -6.44
N MET A 462 -17.48 -35.31 -5.76
CA MET A 462 -17.91 -34.50 -4.61
C MET A 462 -18.98 -33.48 -5.02
N VAL A 463 -18.76 -32.74 -6.10
CA VAL A 463 -19.71 -31.74 -6.61
C VAL A 463 -20.97 -32.42 -7.17
N THR A 464 -20.81 -33.54 -7.88
CA THR A 464 -21.93 -34.35 -8.39
C THR A 464 -22.81 -34.88 -7.26
N ARG A 465 -22.20 -35.30 -6.14
CA ARG A 465 -22.91 -35.75 -4.95
C ARG A 465 -23.72 -34.62 -4.30
N GLN A 466 -23.14 -33.43 -4.17
CA GLN A 466 -23.83 -32.25 -3.63
C GLN A 466 -25.03 -31.86 -4.51
N ILE A 467 -24.86 -31.88 -5.85
CA ILE A 467 -25.94 -31.64 -6.81
C ILE A 467 -27.08 -32.68 -6.65
N LYS A 468 -26.74 -33.96 -6.46
CA LYS A 468 -27.71 -35.05 -6.24
C LYS A 468 -28.45 -34.95 -4.90
N GLU A 469 -27.80 -34.43 -3.86
CA GLU A 469 -28.37 -34.20 -2.52
C GLU A 469 -29.33 -32.98 -2.47
N GLY A 470 -29.61 -32.35 -3.61
CA GLY A 470 -30.59 -31.26 -3.73
C GLY A 470 -30.01 -29.85 -3.58
N LEU A 471 -28.69 -29.75 -3.37
CA LEU A 471 -27.92 -28.50 -3.48
C LEU A 471 -27.75 -28.20 -4.97
N ARG A 472 -28.81 -27.73 -5.62
CA ARG A 472 -28.71 -27.23 -6.99
C ARG A 472 -27.96 -25.89 -6.95
N PRO A 473 -27.04 -25.61 -7.89
CA PRO A 473 -26.74 -24.23 -8.24
C PRO A 473 -28.05 -23.64 -8.79
N LYS A 474 -28.84 -23.00 -7.93
CA LYS A 474 -30.02 -22.27 -8.35
C LYS A 474 -29.50 -20.98 -8.96
N LEU A 475 -29.47 -20.94 -10.30
CA LEU A 475 -29.11 -19.79 -11.16
C LEU A 475 -29.76 -18.43 -10.80
N GLN A 476 -30.64 -18.35 -9.79
CA GLN A 476 -31.44 -17.18 -9.45
C GLN A 476 -31.64 -16.93 -7.94
N ARG A 477 -30.82 -17.49 -7.04
CA ARG A 477 -30.76 -17.00 -5.65
C ARG A 477 -29.33 -16.65 -5.29
N TYR A 478 -29.17 -15.45 -4.73
CA TYR A 478 -27.96 -14.96 -4.07
C TYR A 478 -27.24 -16.10 -3.35
N VAL A 479 -25.96 -16.29 -3.69
CA VAL A 479 -25.05 -17.15 -2.92
C VAL A 479 -25.06 -16.59 -1.49
N SER A 480 -25.30 -17.46 -0.53
CA SER A 480 -25.38 -17.09 0.88
C SER A 480 -24.04 -16.48 1.34
N PRO A 481 -24.04 -15.41 2.14
CA PRO A 481 -22.84 -14.81 2.71
C PRO A 481 -22.27 -15.60 3.91
N ASP A 482 -22.84 -16.76 4.26
CA ASP A 482 -22.35 -17.61 5.34
C ASP A 482 -21.09 -18.39 4.89
N PRO A 483 -19.94 -18.27 5.59
CA PRO A 483 -18.72 -19.02 5.29
C PRO A 483 -18.85 -20.55 5.41
N SER A 484 -20.01 -21.06 5.85
CA SER A 484 -20.38 -22.49 5.87
C SER A 484 -21.33 -22.93 4.73
N ASP A 485 -21.71 -22.05 3.80
CA ASP A 485 -22.55 -22.42 2.65
C ASP A 485 -21.70 -22.96 1.47
N ASP A 486 -21.38 -24.25 1.58
CA ASP A 486 -20.44 -25.05 0.79
C ASP A 486 -20.83 -25.32 -0.68
N ILE A 487 -21.11 -24.31 -1.50
CA ILE A 487 -21.61 -24.59 -2.87
C ILE A 487 -20.48 -24.95 -3.86
N PHE A 488 -19.22 -24.46 -3.71
CA PHE A 488 -18.07 -24.83 -4.57
C PHE A 488 -16.68 -24.63 -3.90
N ILE A 489 -16.40 -25.30 -2.79
CA ILE A 489 -15.15 -25.07 -2.04
C ILE A 489 -13.92 -25.64 -2.77
N LEU A 490 -13.05 -24.74 -3.24
CA LEU A 490 -11.68 -25.07 -3.63
C LEU A 490 -10.92 -25.67 -2.44
N PRO A 491 -10.05 -26.68 -2.64
CA PRO A 491 -9.10 -27.09 -1.60
C PRO A 491 -8.30 -25.89 -1.10
N ASP A 492 -8.01 -25.82 0.19
CA ASP A 492 -7.33 -24.65 0.77
C ASP A 492 -5.97 -24.36 0.12
N ASP A 493 -5.21 -25.39 -0.22
CA ASP A 493 -3.96 -25.31 -0.97
C ASP A 493 -4.08 -24.70 -2.39
N LEU A 494 -5.31 -24.53 -2.91
CA LEU A 494 -5.60 -23.96 -4.23
C LEU A 494 -6.30 -22.60 -4.15
N LYS A 495 -6.71 -22.13 -2.97
CA LYS A 495 -7.32 -20.81 -2.81
C LYS A 495 -6.25 -19.72 -2.78
N ILE A 496 -6.64 -18.52 -3.18
CA ILE A 496 -5.91 -17.28 -2.93
C ILE A 496 -6.68 -16.44 -1.93
N ILE A 497 -5.98 -15.63 -1.12
CA ILE A 497 -6.61 -14.60 -0.29
C ILE A 497 -6.63 -13.32 -1.12
N HIS A 498 -7.81 -12.80 -1.40
CA HIS A 498 -7.98 -11.63 -2.25
C HIS A 498 -8.18 -10.35 -1.41
N PRO A 499 -7.51 -9.21 -1.73
CA PRO A 499 -7.56 -7.96 -0.95
C PRO A 499 -8.94 -7.30 -0.87
N LYS A 500 -9.80 -7.45 -1.88
CA LYS A 500 -11.10 -6.76 -1.98
C LYS A 500 -12.22 -7.76 -2.28
N ARG A 501 -13.18 -7.87 -1.34
CA ARG A 501 -14.42 -8.68 -1.30
C ARG A 501 -14.39 -10.12 -1.90
N PRO A 502 -15.09 -11.08 -1.29
CA PRO A 502 -15.34 -12.37 -1.93
C PRO A 502 -16.45 -12.23 -2.97
N GLU A 503 -16.20 -11.60 -4.12
CA GLU A 503 -17.07 -11.87 -5.27
C GLU A 503 -16.96 -13.36 -5.57
N THR A 504 -18.08 -14.05 -5.54
CA THR A 504 -18.06 -15.50 -5.65
C THR A 504 -18.00 -15.88 -7.13
N ILE A 505 -17.40 -17.03 -7.44
CA ILE A 505 -17.44 -17.60 -8.80
C ILE A 505 -18.87 -17.61 -9.37
N GLY A 506 -19.90 -17.68 -8.50
CA GLY A 506 -21.31 -17.67 -8.87
C GLY A 506 -21.79 -16.39 -9.56
N ASP A 507 -21.25 -15.22 -9.21
CA ASP A 507 -21.69 -13.94 -9.77
C ASP A 507 -21.35 -13.83 -11.27
N TYR A 508 -20.26 -14.46 -11.70
CA TYR A 508 -19.82 -14.48 -13.10
C TYR A 508 -20.65 -15.41 -14.01
N PHE A 509 -21.25 -16.47 -13.47
CA PHE A 509 -22.11 -17.35 -14.26
C PHE A 509 -23.40 -16.68 -14.70
N ALA A 510 -23.87 -15.69 -13.93
CA ALA A 510 -25.05 -14.90 -14.25
C ALA A 510 -24.77 -13.76 -15.23
N ALA A 511 -23.51 -13.32 -15.36
CA ALA A 511 -23.11 -12.27 -16.28
C ALA A 511 -23.13 -12.74 -17.76
N SER A 512 -23.33 -11.80 -18.68
CA SER A 512 -23.11 -12.04 -20.11
C SER A 512 -21.63 -12.30 -20.38
N ASP A 513 -21.31 -13.09 -21.42
CA ASP A 513 -19.92 -13.24 -21.84
C ASP A 513 -19.35 -11.86 -22.27
N PRO A 514 -18.07 -11.59 -22.00
CA PRO A 514 -17.45 -10.32 -22.32
C PRO A 514 -17.37 -10.12 -23.83
N GLU A 515 -17.74 -8.93 -24.28
CA GLU A 515 -17.60 -8.53 -25.68
C GLU A 515 -16.13 -8.26 -26.04
N PRO A 516 -15.76 -8.39 -27.33
CA PRO A 516 -14.45 -7.98 -27.80
C PRO A 516 -14.14 -6.52 -27.48
N THR A 517 -12.86 -6.21 -27.25
CA THR A 517 -12.41 -4.85 -26.95
C THR A 517 -12.80 -3.87 -28.05
N ASN A 518 -13.37 -2.73 -27.67
CA ASN A 518 -13.79 -1.68 -28.58
C ASN A 518 -13.24 -0.31 -28.15
N TYR A 519 -12.32 0.22 -28.94
CA TYR A 519 -11.79 1.59 -28.80
C TYR A 519 -12.76 2.59 -29.43
N MET A 520 -13.17 3.60 -28.68
CA MET A 520 -13.82 4.79 -29.23
C MET A 520 -12.82 5.61 -30.04
N GLU A 521 -13.18 6.03 -31.25
CA GLU A 521 -12.33 6.81 -32.18
C GLU A 521 -12.10 8.27 -31.73
N ASP A 522 -11.88 8.54 -30.45
CA ASP A 522 -11.75 9.90 -29.94
C ASP A 522 -10.30 10.43 -29.97
N ILE A 523 -9.47 9.99 -30.93
CA ILE A 523 -8.11 10.56 -31.07
C ILE A 523 -8.22 11.92 -31.75
N ASP A 524 -7.88 12.96 -31.00
CA ASP A 524 -7.64 14.27 -31.57
C ASP A 524 -6.45 14.27 -32.52
N ASP A 525 -6.61 14.86 -33.71
CA ASP A 525 -5.58 14.95 -34.76
C ASP A 525 -4.32 15.69 -34.21
N VAL A 526 -3.35 14.89 -33.75
CA VAL A 526 -2.11 15.34 -33.11
C VAL A 526 -1.29 16.24 -34.03
N GLU A 527 -1.41 16.07 -35.34
CA GLU A 527 -0.73 16.90 -36.32
C GLU A 527 -1.36 18.30 -36.40
N ARG A 528 -2.70 18.41 -36.33
CA ARG A 528 -3.38 19.71 -36.18
C ARG A 528 -2.96 20.43 -34.91
N TYR A 529 -2.87 19.72 -33.79
CA TYR A 529 -2.40 20.27 -32.53
C TYR A 529 -0.97 20.84 -32.66
N ARG A 530 -0.03 20.09 -33.25
CA ARG A 530 1.35 20.55 -33.45
C ARG A 530 1.45 21.77 -34.36
N VAL A 531 0.66 21.80 -35.43
CA VAL A 531 0.60 22.94 -36.34
C VAL A 531 0.06 24.17 -35.61
N ALA A 532 -0.98 24.01 -34.79
CA ALA A 532 -1.56 25.08 -33.98
C ALA A 532 -0.59 25.58 -32.89
N LYS A 533 0.06 24.68 -32.14
CA LYS A 533 1.09 25.02 -31.13
C LYS A 533 2.25 25.78 -31.76
N ARG A 534 2.81 25.31 -32.87
CA ARG A 534 3.88 26.01 -33.59
C ARG A 534 3.43 27.37 -34.15
N ALA A 535 2.17 27.50 -34.57
CA ALA A 535 1.63 28.80 -35.00
C ALA A 535 1.53 29.77 -33.81
N PHE A 536 1.09 29.28 -32.65
CA PHE A 536 1.03 30.04 -31.41
C PHE A 536 2.41 30.49 -30.91
N GLU A 537 3.38 29.58 -30.82
CA GLU A 537 4.76 29.86 -30.40
C GLU A 537 5.44 30.88 -31.34
N ARG A 538 5.14 30.83 -32.64
CA ARG A 538 5.63 31.83 -33.62
C ARG A 538 4.97 33.20 -33.44
N ALA A 539 3.71 33.25 -33.05
CA ALA A 539 2.99 34.49 -32.80
C ALA A 539 3.37 35.12 -31.45
N HIS A 540 3.85 34.32 -30.49
CA HIS A 540 4.19 34.76 -29.13
C HIS A 540 5.59 34.27 -28.74
N PRO A 541 6.66 34.81 -29.36
CA PRO A 541 8.03 34.30 -29.19
C PRO A 541 8.63 34.47 -27.78
N GLU A 542 8.05 35.32 -26.93
CA GLU A 542 8.39 35.46 -25.50
C GLU A 542 7.26 35.03 -24.55
N GLY A 543 6.16 34.52 -25.10
CA GLY A 543 5.03 34.03 -24.32
C GLY A 543 5.19 32.55 -24.02
N TYR A 544 5.31 32.20 -22.74
CA TYR A 544 4.80 30.90 -22.31
C TYR A 544 3.30 30.86 -22.65
N PRO A 545 2.75 29.72 -23.09
CA PRO A 545 1.31 29.61 -23.28
C PRO A 545 0.60 30.06 -21.99
N PRO A 546 -0.26 31.09 -22.04
CA PRO A 546 -0.94 31.58 -20.85
C PRO A 546 -1.91 30.51 -20.38
N VAL A 547 -1.64 29.96 -19.20
CA VAL A 547 -2.58 29.09 -18.49
C VAL A 547 -3.69 29.99 -17.92
N GLY A 548 -4.96 29.75 -18.27
CA GLY A 548 -6.11 30.47 -17.69
C GLY A 548 -6.91 31.40 -18.62
N VAL A 549 -7.03 31.11 -19.92
CA VAL A 549 -8.07 31.74 -20.76
C VAL A 549 -9.30 30.83 -20.77
N GLU A 550 -10.50 31.36 -20.50
CA GLU A 550 -11.74 30.58 -20.34
C GLU A 550 -12.10 29.68 -21.54
N LYS A 551 -11.61 29.98 -22.76
CA LYS A 551 -11.64 29.10 -23.95
C LYS A 551 -10.49 29.42 -24.91
N TYR A 552 -9.84 28.40 -25.48
CA TYR A 552 -9.13 28.52 -26.76
C TYR A 552 -9.94 27.84 -27.85
N ASP A 553 -10.35 28.60 -28.86
CA ASP A 553 -11.07 28.07 -30.02
C ASP A 553 -10.08 27.46 -31.02
N PHE A 554 -9.87 26.15 -30.92
CA PHE A 554 -9.14 25.37 -31.94
C PHE A 554 -9.98 25.07 -33.19
N SER A 555 -11.18 25.65 -33.31
CA SER A 555 -11.96 25.56 -34.54
C SER A 555 -11.40 26.53 -35.60
N LYS A 556 -10.58 25.99 -36.48
CA LYS A 556 -10.84 26.29 -37.89
C LYS A 556 -11.36 25.01 -38.52
N GLU A 557 -12.69 25.02 -38.60
CA GLU A 557 -13.61 24.07 -39.24
C GLU A 557 -14.05 22.87 -38.38
N GLY A 558 -14.96 23.16 -37.43
CA GLY A 558 -15.75 22.18 -36.70
C GLY A 558 -15.89 22.60 -35.24
N GLU A 559 -17.07 23.08 -34.84
CA GLU A 559 -17.40 23.36 -33.44
C GLU A 559 -17.18 22.08 -32.61
N ARG A 560 -16.17 22.09 -31.72
CA ARG A 560 -16.04 21.06 -30.69
C ARG A 560 -16.70 21.58 -29.42
N PRO A 561 -17.61 20.83 -28.78
CA PRO A 561 -18.16 21.20 -27.48
C PRO A 561 -17.01 21.36 -26.47
N GLY A 562 -16.99 22.48 -25.74
CA GLY A 562 -16.06 22.66 -24.61
C GLY A 562 -16.30 21.60 -23.53
N GLU A 563 -15.30 21.34 -22.68
CA GLU A 563 -15.47 20.34 -21.62
C GLU A 563 -16.64 20.65 -20.70
N VAL A 564 -17.42 19.62 -20.37
CA VAL A 564 -18.43 19.70 -19.33
C VAL A 564 -17.73 19.49 -18.00
N VAL A 565 -17.57 20.59 -17.27
CA VAL A 565 -17.02 20.61 -15.91
C VAL A 565 -18.18 20.82 -14.96
N LEU A 566 -18.25 20.03 -13.89
CA LEU A 566 -19.26 20.25 -12.85
C LEU A 566 -19.08 21.65 -12.23
N ASP A 567 -20.16 22.43 -12.26
CA ASP A 567 -20.22 23.76 -11.65
C ASP A 567 -20.39 23.63 -10.13
N PRO A 568 -19.44 24.13 -9.32
CA PRO A 568 -19.53 24.07 -7.85
C PRO A 568 -20.76 24.78 -7.29
N THR A 569 -21.36 25.71 -8.05
CA THR A 569 -22.48 26.54 -7.59
C THR A 569 -23.86 25.95 -7.90
N ALA A 570 -23.95 24.99 -8.82
CA ALA A 570 -25.23 24.49 -9.32
C ALA A 570 -25.91 23.45 -8.40
N THR A 571 -25.19 22.84 -7.47
CA THR A 571 -25.72 21.81 -6.55
C THR A 571 -26.01 22.33 -5.13
N ALA A 572 -25.70 23.60 -4.83
CA ALA A 572 -25.89 24.16 -3.49
C ALA A 572 -27.33 24.65 -3.18
N THR A 573 -28.26 24.63 -4.14
CA THR A 573 -29.52 25.40 -4.03
C THR A 573 -30.77 24.66 -3.59
N THR A 574 -30.71 23.39 -3.16
CA THR A 574 -31.95 22.65 -2.82
C THR A 574 -32.10 22.10 -1.41
N SER A 575 -31.26 22.48 -0.43
CA SER A 575 -31.51 22.09 0.98
C SER A 575 -31.29 23.18 2.04
N LEU A 576 -30.83 24.38 1.67
CA LEU A 576 -30.50 25.44 2.63
C LEU A 576 -31.70 26.23 3.18
N HIS A 577 -32.87 26.24 2.51
CA HIS A 577 -34.02 27.06 2.94
C HIS A 577 -35.01 26.40 3.90
N GLN A 578 -34.72 25.20 4.42
CA GLN A 578 -35.54 24.59 5.48
C GLN A 578 -34.89 24.60 6.88
N TRP A 579 -33.64 25.03 7.02
CA TRP A 579 -32.92 25.02 8.30
C TRP A 579 -32.88 26.39 9.02
N GLU A 580 -33.11 27.50 8.30
CA GLU A 580 -33.08 28.86 8.89
C GLU A 580 -34.29 29.21 9.78
N ALA A 581 -35.31 28.34 9.82
CA ALA A 581 -36.49 28.49 10.67
C ALA A 581 -36.34 27.81 12.05
N ILE A 582 -35.40 26.87 12.19
CA ILE A 582 -35.18 26.12 13.44
C ILE A 582 -34.12 26.82 14.32
N ALA A 583 -33.14 27.50 13.70
CA ALA A 583 -32.06 28.19 14.41
C ALA A 583 -32.50 29.43 15.23
N ARG A 584 -33.72 29.93 15.05
CA ARG A 584 -34.21 31.15 15.72
C ARG A 584 -34.95 30.92 17.05
N SER A 585 -35.13 29.68 17.51
CA SER A 585 -35.78 29.40 18.80
C SER A 585 -34.86 28.91 19.92
N ALA A 586 -33.53 28.92 19.72
CA ALA A 586 -32.57 28.46 20.73
C ALA A 586 -31.80 29.60 21.42
N ALA A 587 -32.10 30.87 21.11
CA ALA A 587 -31.52 32.03 21.77
C ALA A 587 -32.40 32.48 22.96
N ASP A 588 -32.48 31.64 24.00
CA ASP A 588 -32.81 32.11 25.34
C ASP A 588 -32.56 31.01 26.39
N ARG A 589 -31.42 31.11 27.09
CA ARG A 589 -31.34 30.94 28.55
C ARG A 589 -29.96 31.34 29.12
N PRO A 590 -29.90 31.78 30.40
CA PRO A 590 -28.77 32.53 30.94
C PRO A 590 -27.86 31.70 31.87
N GLY A 591 -26.56 32.03 31.83
CA GLY A 591 -25.67 32.15 32.99
C GLY A 591 -25.20 30.88 33.70
N SER A 592 -23.90 30.57 33.55
CA SER A 592 -23.12 29.83 34.56
C SER A 592 -21.92 30.68 35.01
N ASN A 593 -21.80 30.83 36.32
CA ASN A 593 -20.83 31.63 37.07
C ASN A 593 -19.38 31.10 36.89
N PRO A 594 -18.34 31.96 36.99
CA PRO A 594 -16.95 31.56 36.80
C PRO A 594 -16.40 30.87 38.06
N LEU A 595 -15.84 29.67 37.89
CA LEU A 595 -15.10 28.98 38.94
C LEU A 595 -13.63 29.47 38.99
N ALA A 596 -13.19 29.68 40.23
CA ALA A 596 -11.88 30.07 40.76
C ALA A 596 -10.66 30.22 39.83
N ILE A 597 -9.97 31.35 40.00
CA ILE A 597 -8.67 31.69 39.40
C ILE A 597 -7.59 30.83 40.08
N GLU A 598 -7.18 29.74 39.43
CA GLU A 598 -5.94 29.01 39.70
C GLU A 598 -4.72 29.93 39.39
N PRO A 599 -3.60 29.80 40.10
CA PRO A 599 -2.42 30.64 39.90
C PRO A 599 -1.86 30.43 38.49
N ARG A 600 -1.90 31.48 37.66
CA ARG A 600 -1.40 31.42 36.27
C ARG A 600 0.10 31.14 36.25
N THR A 601 0.47 30.01 35.68
CA THR A 601 1.86 29.64 35.38
C THR A 601 2.41 30.52 34.25
N SER A 602 3.73 30.70 34.19
CA SER A 602 4.34 31.52 33.13
C SER A 602 4.11 30.99 31.71
N CYS A 603 3.87 29.68 31.56
CA CYS A 603 3.56 29.03 30.29
C CYS A 603 2.12 29.27 29.80
N TRP A 604 1.20 29.68 30.68
CA TRP A 604 -0.21 29.94 30.33
C TRP A 604 -0.38 31.14 29.40
N GLU A 605 0.45 32.18 29.56
CA GLU A 605 0.35 33.45 28.84
C GLU A 605 1.31 33.54 27.65
N LEU A 606 1.83 32.40 27.18
CA LEU A 606 2.73 32.37 26.03
C LEU A 606 1.99 32.84 24.75
N PRO A 607 2.63 33.65 23.89
CA PRO A 607 2.02 34.09 22.62
C PRO A 607 1.52 32.92 21.77
N GLY A 608 0.25 33.00 21.37
CA GLY A 608 -0.49 31.98 20.61
C GLY A 608 -1.27 30.98 21.46
N ALA A 609 -1.10 30.96 22.79
CA ALA A 609 -1.73 29.98 23.68
C ALA A 609 -3.27 30.04 23.68
N ASP A 610 -3.84 31.23 23.54
CA ASP A 610 -5.28 31.46 23.48
C ASP A 610 -5.92 31.06 22.14
N GLU A 611 -5.11 30.84 21.10
CA GLU A 611 -5.56 30.46 19.76
C GLU A 611 -5.65 28.94 19.55
N VAL A 612 -5.19 28.16 20.53
CA VAL A 612 -5.07 26.70 20.49
C VAL A 612 -6.05 26.06 21.47
N LEU A 613 -6.77 25.04 21.00
CA LEU A 613 -7.56 24.15 21.83
C LEU A 613 -6.85 22.80 21.93
N VAL A 614 -6.56 22.35 23.16
CA VAL A 614 -5.98 21.03 23.40
C VAL A 614 -7.07 20.03 23.79
N ILE A 615 -7.13 18.92 23.07
CA ILE A 615 -8.11 17.86 23.26
C ILE A 615 -7.38 16.63 23.76
N MET A 616 -7.64 16.24 25.01
CA MET A 616 -7.02 15.07 25.63
C MET A 616 -7.99 13.90 25.66
N LYS A 617 -7.59 12.78 25.09
CA LYS A 617 -8.31 11.50 25.14
C LYS A 617 -7.69 10.61 26.21
N THR A 618 -8.54 9.91 26.98
CA THR A 618 -8.15 8.85 27.91
C THR A 618 -9.19 7.73 27.91
N GLY A 619 -8.93 6.64 28.63
CA GLY A 619 -9.93 5.61 28.94
C GLY A 619 -10.25 5.56 30.42
N ALA A 620 -11.47 5.17 30.81
CA ALA A 620 -11.86 5.05 32.21
C ALA A 620 -11.00 4.07 33.00
N THR A 621 -10.39 3.08 32.32
CA THR A 621 -9.49 2.06 32.89
C THR A 621 -8.13 2.61 33.34
N GLU A 622 -7.70 3.76 32.80
CA GLU A 622 -6.39 4.37 33.10
C GLU A 622 -6.50 5.82 33.60
N LEU A 623 -7.70 6.40 33.57
CA LEU A 623 -7.97 7.79 33.93
C LEU A 623 -7.35 8.17 35.29
N GLU A 624 -7.56 7.35 36.34
CA GLU A 624 -7.03 7.60 37.68
C GLU A 624 -5.49 7.57 37.74
N ALA A 625 -4.85 6.77 36.88
CA ALA A 625 -3.40 6.61 36.87
C ALA A 625 -2.68 7.69 36.06
N ARG A 626 -3.36 8.30 35.08
CA ARG A 626 -2.76 9.22 34.10
C ARG A 626 -3.22 10.67 34.27
N LEU A 627 -4.53 10.90 34.41
CA LEU A 627 -5.12 12.24 34.37
C LEU A 627 -4.67 13.16 35.52
N PRO A 628 -4.51 12.70 36.78
CA PRO A 628 -4.06 13.58 37.87
C PRO A 628 -2.73 14.27 37.58
N THR A 629 -1.76 13.54 37.04
CA THR A 629 -0.44 14.08 36.68
C THR A 629 -0.57 15.13 35.59
N GLN A 630 -1.42 14.90 34.57
CA GLN A 630 -1.64 15.86 33.50
C GLN A 630 -2.26 17.16 34.03
N LEU A 631 -3.26 17.05 34.91
CA LEU A 631 -3.92 18.19 35.57
C LEU A 631 -2.94 19.01 36.42
N SER A 632 -2.04 18.34 37.14
CA SER A 632 -1.01 18.99 37.96
C SER A 632 0.24 19.41 37.19
N THR A 633 0.31 19.23 35.86
CA THR A 633 1.50 19.59 35.05
C THR A 633 1.10 20.40 33.81
N MET A 634 1.19 19.83 32.60
CA MET A 634 1.08 20.57 31.35
C MET A 634 -0.32 21.14 31.09
N LEU A 635 -1.39 20.54 31.65
CA LEU A 635 -2.74 21.12 31.52
C LEU A 635 -2.88 22.46 32.26
N GLN A 636 -1.97 22.78 33.20
CA GLN A 636 -1.86 24.11 33.79
C GLN A 636 -1.34 25.17 32.82
N CYS A 637 -0.84 24.79 31.64
CA CYS A 637 -0.36 25.72 30.61
C CYS A 637 -1.39 25.94 29.49
N PHE A 638 -2.47 25.14 29.41
CA PHE A 638 -3.41 25.16 28.28
C PHE A 638 -4.68 25.96 28.64
N PRO A 639 -4.87 27.17 28.07
CA PRO A 639 -6.01 28.01 28.39
C PRO A 639 -7.34 27.40 27.95
N ASN A 640 -7.35 26.79 26.77
CA ASN A 640 -8.50 26.11 26.21
C ASN A 640 -8.21 24.60 26.16
N ARG A 641 -9.04 23.81 26.82
CA ARG A 641 -8.90 22.35 26.83
C ARG A 641 -10.23 21.62 26.90
N MET A 642 -10.28 20.43 26.30
CA MET A 642 -11.37 19.47 26.44
C MET A 642 -10.81 18.11 26.85
N LEU A 643 -11.50 17.43 27.75
CA LEU A 643 -11.14 16.08 28.21
C LEU A 643 -12.20 15.09 27.73
N PHE A 644 -11.78 13.98 27.13
CA PHE A 644 -12.65 12.95 26.59
C PHE A 644 -12.29 11.59 27.16
N SER A 645 -13.31 10.78 27.44
CA SER A 645 -13.19 9.40 27.89
C SER A 645 -14.32 8.53 27.34
N ASP A 646 -14.22 7.21 27.50
CA ASP A 646 -15.34 6.27 27.30
C ASP A 646 -16.43 6.37 28.37
N LEU A 647 -16.28 7.27 29.35
CA LEU A 647 -17.29 7.60 30.36
C LEU A 647 -17.36 9.11 30.57
N ALA A 648 -18.54 9.70 30.41
CA ALA A 648 -18.78 11.07 30.86
C ALA A 648 -18.86 11.13 32.40
N GLU A 649 -18.01 11.96 33.00
CA GLU A 649 -18.01 12.20 34.45
C GLU A 649 -17.44 13.59 34.78
N VAL A 650 -17.53 13.97 36.06
CA VAL A 650 -16.80 15.12 36.60
C VAL A 650 -15.69 14.60 37.49
N TYR A 651 -14.45 14.79 37.08
CA TYR A 651 -13.27 14.33 37.80
C TYR A 651 -12.45 15.52 38.31
N GLN A 652 -12.25 15.60 39.63
CA GLN A 652 -11.51 16.69 40.28
C GLN A 652 -11.96 18.11 39.85
N GLY A 653 -13.27 18.29 39.57
CA GLY A 653 -13.84 19.57 39.13
C GLY A 653 -13.72 19.83 37.61
N HIS A 654 -13.12 18.93 36.85
CA HIS A 654 -13.07 18.98 35.39
C HIS A 654 -14.14 18.10 34.76
N THR A 655 -14.84 18.64 33.77
CA THR A 655 -15.80 17.89 32.96
C THR A 655 -15.05 17.01 31.96
N ILE A 656 -15.39 15.72 31.96
CA ILE A 656 -14.96 14.75 30.97
C ILE A 656 -16.16 14.43 30.08
N PHE A 657 -15.99 14.60 28.78
CA PHE A 657 -17.02 14.35 27.77
C PHE A 657 -16.99 12.88 27.34
N ASP A 658 -18.16 12.32 27.05
CA ASP A 658 -18.29 10.99 26.47
C ASP A 658 -17.83 11.03 25.00
N ALA A 659 -16.71 10.37 24.73
CA ALA A 659 -16.11 10.25 23.40
C ALA A 659 -16.90 9.33 22.46
N LEU A 660 -17.92 8.63 22.95
CA LEU A 660 -18.72 7.68 22.18
C LEU A 660 -20.18 8.13 22.06
N GLU A 661 -20.51 9.32 22.56
CA GLU A 661 -21.88 9.85 22.64
C GLU A 661 -22.62 9.76 21.29
N SER A 662 -21.96 10.19 20.21
CA SER A 662 -22.57 10.29 18.89
C SER A 662 -22.58 9.00 18.08
N ILE A 663 -21.97 7.91 18.56
CA ILE A 663 -22.01 6.61 17.85
C ILE A 663 -23.45 6.09 17.76
N SER A 664 -23.82 5.51 16.62
CA SER A 664 -25.15 4.97 16.39
C SER A 664 -25.60 3.97 17.47
N PRO A 665 -26.87 4.02 17.92
CA PRO A 665 -27.38 3.10 18.94
C PRO A 665 -27.23 1.62 18.57
N ALA A 666 -27.27 1.28 17.27
CA ALA A 666 -27.12 -0.08 16.79
C ALA A 666 -25.76 -0.69 17.22
N PHE A 667 -24.67 0.07 17.13
CA PHE A 667 -23.35 -0.35 17.59
C PHE A 667 -23.25 -0.32 19.11
N LYS A 668 -23.66 0.76 19.78
CA LYS A 668 -23.55 0.90 21.24
C LYS A 668 -24.25 -0.22 22.01
N GLU A 669 -25.41 -0.67 21.53
CA GLU A 669 -26.21 -1.68 22.22
C GLU A 669 -25.87 -3.13 21.83
N ASN A 670 -25.45 -3.38 20.58
CA ASN A 670 -25.32 -4.76 20.06
C ASN A 670 -23.89 -5.19 19.74
N ASN A 671 -22.95 -4.25 19.57
CA ASN A 671 -21.57 -4.59 19.23
C ASN A 671 -20.80 -5.04 20.50
N ALA A 672 -19.96 -6.06 20.33
CA ALA A 672 -19.16 -6.64 21.40
C ALA A 672 -18.12 -5.65 21.94
N ASP A 673 -17.57 -4.77 21.11
CA ASP A 673 -16.58 -3.74 21.50
C ASP A 673 -17.14 -2.81 22.60
N PHE A 674 -18.45 -2.59 22.61
CA PHE A 674 -19.14 -1.69 23.55
C PHE A 674 -19.53 -2.35 24.88
N GLU A 675 -19.09 -3.57 25.18
CA GLU A 675 -19.39 -4.23 26.46
C GLU A 675 -18.88 -3.43 27.67
N LEU A 676 -17.63 -2.94 27.59
CA LEU A 676 -17.04 -2.09 28.61
C LEU A 676 -17.83 -0.78 28.75
N TYR A 677 -18.18 -0.14 27.62
CA TYR A 677 -18.97 1.09 27.61
C TYR A 677 -20.33 0.92 28.29
N ARG A 678 -21.06 -0.15 27.98
CA ARG A 678 -22.36 -0.43 28.62
C ARG A 678 -22.22 -0.62 30.13
N ARG A 679 -21.19 -1.36 30.58
CA ARG A 679 -20.90 -1.55 32.02
C ARG A 679 -20.62 -0.22 32.73
N LEU A 680 -19.75 0.60 32.14
CA LEU A 680 -19.36 1.92 32.67
C LEU A 680 -20.54 2.89 32.70
N ARG A 681 -21.36 2.92 31.65
CA ARG A 681 -22.56 3.76 31.58
C ARG A 681 -23.55 3.44 32.70
N ASP A 682 -23.75 2.16 32.99
CA ASP A 682 -24.78 1.72 33.93
C ASP A 682 -24.32 1.81 35.40
N ASN A 683 -23.01 1.66 35.66
CA ASN A 683 -22.47 1.47 37.01
C ASN A 683 -21.29 2.39 37.37
N GLY A 684 -20.83 3.24 36.46
CA GLY A 684 -19.65 4.08 36.63
C GLY A 684 -18.33 3.30 36.72
N ARG A 685 -17.25 3.99 37.08
CA ARG A 685 -15.90 3.40 37.22
C ARG A 685 -15.77 2.37 38.34
N GLU A 686 -16.70 2.35 39.30
CA GLU A 686 -16.74 1.32 40.37
C GLU A 686 -16.97 -0.10 39.82
N SER A 687 -17.46 -0.21 38.58
CA SER A 687 -17.67 -1.50 37.90
C SER A 687 -16.42 -2.08 37.23
N LEU A 688 -15.30 -1.35 37.21
CA LEU A 688 -14.03 -1.81 36.68
C LEU A 688 -13.43 -2.86 37.61
N ALA A 689 -13.03 -4.00 37.05
CA ALA A 689 -12.29 -5.02 37.78
C ALA A 689 -10.84 -4.60 38.00
N SER A 690 -10.20 -5.11 39.05
CA SER A 690 -8.83 -4.73 39.41
C SER A 690 -7.78 -5.07 38.34
N ASP A 691 -8.05 -6.06 37.50
CA ASP A 691 -7.24 -6.48 36.37
C ASP A 691 -7.56 -5.74 35.06
N GLU A 692 -8.68 -5.01 35.02
CA GLU A 692 -9.00 -4.03 33.95
C GLU A 692 -8.34 -2.67 34.23
N LEU A 693 -7.99 -2.42 35.50
CA LEU A 693 -7.23 -1.24 35.92
C LEU A 693 -5.75 -1.44 35.55
N HIS A 694 -5.28 -0.57 34.64
CA HIS A 694 -3.90 -0.46 34.15
C HIS A 694 -3.51 -1.45 33.05
N GLY A 695 -3.22 -0.92 31.85
CA GLY A 695 -2.48 -1.64 30.81
C GLY A 695 -1.12 -2.09 31.35
N MET A 696 -0.81 -3.39 31.24
CA MET A 696 0.36 -3.95 31.90
C MET A 696 1.68 -3.24 31.49
N PRO A 697 2.59 -2.92 32.44
CA PRO A 697 3.84 -2.20 32.17
C PRO A 697 4.91 -3.00 31.42
N ASN A 698 4.59 -4.21 30.95
CA ASN A 698 5.50 -5.11 30.24
C ASN A 698 5.20 -5.21 28.74
N GLU A 699 4.77 -4.12 28.10
CA GLU A 699 4.77 -4.04 26.64
C GLU A 699 6.22 -4.09 26.15
N THR A 700 6.61 -5.28 25.68
CA THR A 700 7.78 -5.44 24.84
C THR A 700 7.51 -4.72 23.52
N ILE A 701 8.53 -4.03 23.00
CA ILE A 701 8.48 -3.14 21.82
C ILE A 701 7.88 -3.82 20.56
N ASN A 702 7.72 -5.15 20.57
CA ASN A 702 7.19 -5.94 19.48
C ASN A 702 5.64 -5.99 19.40
N GLU A 703 4.91 -5.59 20.44
CA GLU A 703 3.44 -5.67 20.49
C GLU A 703 2.73 -4.36 20.07
N ALA A 704 3.48 -3.24 20.02
CA ALA A 704 2.97 -1.93 19.61
C ALA A 704 2.50 -1.87 18.14
N TRP A 705 2.88 -2.85 17.32
CA TRP A 705 2.54 -2.91 15.88
C TRP A 705 1.36 -3.85 15.57
N SER A 706 0.92 -4.67 16.52
CA SER A 706 -0.14 -5.68 16.30
C SER A 706 -1.46 -5.38 17.00
N GLY A 707 -1.50 -4.42 17.94
CA GLY A 707 -2.66 -4.15 18.79
C GLY A 707 -2.95 -5.29 19.76
N ASN A 708 -3.33 -4.99 21.00
CA ASN A 708 -3.76 -6.03 21.94
C ASN A 708 -5.22 -6.37 21.66
N ALA A 709 -5.45 -7.28 20.71
CA ALA A 709 -6.77 -7.67 20.21
C ALA A 709 -7.71 -8.28 21.27
N GLU A 710 -7.25 -8.51 22.51
CA GLU A 710 -8.08 -9.01 23.61
C GLU A 710 -8.35 -7.97 24.71
N ASN A 711 -7.68 -6.81 24.70
CA ASN A 711 -7.90 -5.78 25.70
C ASN A 711 -9.23 -5.01 25.42
N PRO A 712 -10.22 -5.04 26.33
CA PRO A 712 -11.51 -4.38 26.12
C PRO A 712 -11.41 -2.86 25.94
N GLY A 713 -10.48 -2.20 26.63
CA GLY A 713 -10.22 -0.76 26.48
C GLY A 713 -9.68 -0.42 25.09
N TRP A 714 -8.78 -1.25 24.55
CA TRP A 714 -8.21 -1.06 23.22
C TRP A 714 -9.24 -1.29 22.10
N LYS A 715 -10.11 -2.31 22.25
CA LYS A 715 -11.23 -2.55 21.31
C LYS A 715 -12.18 -1.36 21.23
N LEU A 716 -12.44 -0.71 22.36
CA LEU A 716 -13.32 0.44 22.44
C LEU A 716 -12.67 1.73 21.94
N ASP A 717 -11.36 1.90 22.11
CA ASP A 717 -10.65 3.14 21.81
C ASP A 717 -10.73 3.56 20.33
N LYS A 718 -10.76 2.60 19.40
CA LYS A 718 -10.87 2.88 17.96
C LYS A 718 -12.10 3.73 17.60
N TRP A 719 -13.18 3.61 18.38
CA TRP A 719 -14.46 4.28 18.15
C TRP A 719 -14.49 5.75 18.62
N LYS A 720 -13.51 6.21 19.40
CA LYS A 720 -13.53 7.54 20.04
C LYS A 720 -13.16 8.69 19.10
N ASN A 721 -12.28 8.44 18.12
CA ASN A 721 -11.57 9.49 17.38
C ASN A 721 -12.50 10.47 16.64
N LEU A 722 -13.37 9.97 15.76
CA LEU A 722 -14.25 10.82 14.93
C LEU A 722 -15.40 11.48 15.71
N PRO A 723 -16.11 10.76 16.60
CA PRO A 723 -17.07 11.38 17.52
C PRO A 723 -16.48 12.52 18.35
N MET A 724 -15.26 12.34 18.88
CA MET A 724 -14.54 13.36 19.63
C MET A 724 -14.27 14.59 18.76
N VAL A 725 -13.76 14.40 17.54
CA VAL A 725 -13.55 15.49 16.56
C VAL A 725 -14.85 16.24 16.27
N ASN A 726 -15.96 15.53 16.07
CA ASN A 726 -17.29 16.13 15.84
C ASN A 726 -17.76 16.96 17.04
N ARG A 727 -17.68 16.38 18.25
CA ARG A 727 -18.07 17.06 19.50
C ARG A 727 -17.20 18.30 19.75
N THR A 728 -15.89 18.20 19.55
CA THR A 728 -14.96 19.32 19.72
C THR A 728 -15.31 20.48 18.79
N PHE A 729 -15.59 20.21 17.51
CA PHE A 729 -15.93 21.27 16.56
C PHE A 729 -17.28 21.91 16.87
N HIS A 730 -18.25 21.13 17.35
CA HIS A 730 -19.54 21.65 17.79
C HIS A 730 -19.39 22.66 18.94
N GLU A 731 -18.56 22.36 19.95
CA GLU A 731 -18.35 23.24 21.11
C GLU A 731 -17.46 24.44 20.78
N TYR A 732 -16.46 24.25 19.94
CA TYR A 732 -15.46 25.27 19.60
C TYR A 732 -15.23 25.34 18.09
N PRO A 733 -16.14 25.91 17.28
CA PRO A 733 -16.01 25.93 15.82
C PRO A 733 -14.98 26.95 15.28
N GLU A 734 -14.57 27.93 16.10
CA GLU A 734 -13.78 29.09 15.66
C GLU A 734 -12.31 29.08 16.13
N MET A 735 -11.84 28.00 16.77
CA MET A 735 -10.45 27.90 17.22
C MET A 735 -9.53 27.79 16.00
N LYS A 736 -8.40 28.49 16.00
CA LYS A 736 -7.47 28.42 14.86
C LYS A 736 -6.83 27.04 14.72
N TRP A 737 -6.44 26.47 15.87
CA TRP A 737 -5.72 25.22 15.96
C TRP A 737 -6.34 24.28 17.01
N TYR A 738 -6.44 23.01 16.65
CA TYR A 738 -6.92 21.92 17.48
C TYR A 738 -5.79 20.91 17.60
N VAL A 739 -5.40 20.59 18.82
CA VAL A 739 -4.28 19.69 19.10
C VAL A 739 -4.79 18.53 19.93
N PHE A 740 -4.77 17.34 19.34
CA PHE A 740 -5.28 16.12 19.96
C PHE A 740 -4.13 15.31 20.53
N ILE A 741 -4.29 14.80 21.75
CA ILE A 741 -3.27 14.07 22.50
C ILE A 741 -3.88 12.95 23.35
N ASP A 742 -3.08 11.93 23.66
CA ASP A 742 -3.43 10.87 24.60
C ASP A 742 -2.87 11.18 26.00
N ALA A 743 -3.42 10.54 27.04
CA ALA A 743 -3.10 10.83 28.44
C ALA A 743 -1.66 10.49 28.85
N ASP A 744 -0.94 9.69 28.07
CA ASP A 744 0.47 9.33 28.21
C ASP A 744 1.38 10.08 27.22
N THR A 745 0.89 11.20 26.68
CA THR A 745 1.63 12.08 25.77
C THR A 745 2.06 13.34 26.50
N TYR A 746 3.31 13.74 26.32
CA TYR A 746 3.82 15.05 26.77
C TYR A 746 3.91 16.01 25.60
N ILE A 747 3.44 17.25 25.78
CA ILE A 747 3.60 18.33 24.80
C ILE A 747 4.58 19.37 25.35
N VAL A 748 5.65 19.62 24.58
CA VAL A 748 6.54 20.76 24.76
C VAL A 748 5.81 22.01 24.25
N TRP A 749 5.09 22.65 25.17
CA TRP A 749 4.12 23.70 24.85
C TRP A 749 4.74 24.87 24.11
N SER A 750 5.92 25.30 24.54
CA SER A 750 6.67 26.39 23.93
C SER A 750 7.05 26.13 22.47
N SER A 751 7.55 24.94 22.16
CA SER A 751 7.88 24.50 20.79
C SER A 751 6.63 24.38 19.91
N LEU A 752 5.52 23.88 20.46
CA LEU A 752 4.25 23.78 19.72
C LEU A 752 3.77 25.15 19.25
N LEU A 753 3.73 26.13 20.17
CA LEU A 753 3.27 27.48 19.83
C LEU A 753 4.17 28.15 18.79
N ASP A 754 5.49 28.00 18.90
CA ASP A 754 6.43 28.50 17.89
C ASP A 754 6.23 27.85 16.53
N HIS A 755 5.97 26.53 16.50
CA HIS A 755 5.70 25.83 15.25
C HIS A 755 4.40 26.32 14.60
N LEU A 756 3.31 26.43 15.36
CA LEU A 756 2.02 26.91 14.86
C LEU A 756 2.10 28.34 14.34
N ALA A 757 2.92 29.20 14.96
CA ALA A 757 3.14 30.57 14.50
C ALA A 757 3.80 30.65 13.11
N THR A 758 4.41 29.56 12.62
CA THR A 758 4.98 29.48 11.26
C THR A 758 3.98 29.01 10.20
N LEU A 759 2.80 28.53 10.62
CA LEU A 759 1.80 27.95 9.75
C LEU A 759 0.64 28.91 9.49
N ASP A 760 0.01 28.74 8.33
CA ASP A 760 -1.13 29.55 7.90
C ASP A 760 -2.46 28.89 8.29
N HIS A 761 -3.06 29.32 9.40
CA HIS A 761 -4.24 28.67 9.98
C HIS A 761 -5.50 28.67 9.10
N ILE A 762 -5.54 29.45 8.01
CA ILE A 762 -6.64 29.45 7.04
C ILE A 762 -6.49 28.35 5.96
N LYS A 763 -5.40 27.60 5.97
CA LYS A 763 -5.21 26.43 5.09
C LYS A 763 -5.57 25.13 5.82
N PRO A 764 -6.10 24.12 5.12
CA PRO A 764 -6.48 22.85 5.73
C PRO A 764 -5.23 22.02 6.05
N PHE A 765 -4.77 22.10 7.30
CA PHE A 765 -3.72 21.27 7.85
C PHE A 765 -4.29 20.13 8.71
N TYR A 766 -3.81 18.92 8.44
CA TYR A 766 -3.85 17.76 9.33
C TYR A 766 -2.41 17.22 9.43
N SER A 767 -1.76 17.40 10.57
CA SER A 767 -0.31 17.21 10.72
C SER A 767 0.04 16.33 11.92
N GLY A 768 0.97 15.39 11.75
CA GLY A 768 1.44 14.53 12.85
C GLY A 768 2.63 13.64 12.48
N SER A 769 2.99 12.72 13.38
CA SER A 769 3.94 11.65 13.06
C SER A 769 3.28 10.69 12.07
N HIS A 770 3.80 10.62 10.84
CA HIS A 770 3.13 9.92 9.75
C HIS A 770 3.29 8.40 9.85
N ILE A 771 2.17 7.67 9.76
CA ILE A 771 2.11 6.21 9.65
C ILE A 771 1.25 5.87 8.43
N TYR A 772 1.50 4.70 7.85
CA TYR A 772 0.72 4.17 6.73
C TYR A 772 0.15 2.80 7.07
N ILE A 773 -1.17 2.64 6.92
CA ILE A 773 -1.85 1.34 6.88
C ILE A 773 -2.51 1.24 5.50
N GLY A 774 -1.96 0.38 4.65
CA GLY A 774 -2.35 0.35 3.23
C GLY A 774 -2.01 1.70 2.55
N PRO A 775 -2.94 2.29 1.77
CA PRO A 775 -2.73 3.57 1.11
C PRO A 775 -3.06 4.78 2.00
N VAL A 776 -3.62 4.55 3.21
CA VAL A 776 -4.04 5.63 4.11
C VAL A 776 -2.84 6.09 4.91
N GLY A 777 -2.38 7.32 4.63
CA GLY A 777 -1.45 8.04 5.50
C GLY A 777 -2.22 8.74 6.61
N PHE A 778 -1.86 8.49 7.86
CA PHE A 778 -2.51 9.07 9.02
C PHE A 778 -1.51 9.45 10.11
N ALA A 779 -1.87 10.45 10.90
CA ALA A 779 -1.07 10.86 12.04
C ALA A 779 -1.25 9.85 13.17
N HIS A 780 -0.16 9.32 13.71
CA HIS A 780 -0.17 8.44 14.87
C HIS A 780 -0.86 9.14 16.05
N GLY A 781 -2.00 8.62 16.50
CA GLY A 781 -2.85 9.26 17.50
C GLY A 781 -2.11 9.53 18.82
N GLY A 782 -1.36 8.53 19.29
CA GLY A 782 -0.58 8.62 20.53
C GLY A 782 0.53 9.67 20.48
N SER A 783 1.15 9.91 19.32
CA SER A 783 2.16 10.98 19.22
C SER A 783 1.57 12.39 19.36
N GLY A 784 0.25 12.50 19.24
CA GLY A 784 -0.48 13.74 19.08
C GLY A 784 -0.50 14.24 17.64
N TYR A 785 -1.52 15.01 17.30
CA TYR A 785 -1.71 15.59 15.97
C TYR A 785 -2.36 16.97 16.03
N ILE A 786 -2.09 17.76 14.99
CA ILE A 786 -2.52 19.15 14.85
C ILE A 786 -3.50 19.25 13.69
N VAL A 787 -4.62 19.93 13.92
CA VAL A 787 -5.64 20.20 12.91
C VAL A 787 -5.93 21.69 12.87
N SER A 788 -5.94 22.28 11.69
CA SER A 788 -6.41 23.66 11.47
C SER A 788 -7.94 23.74 11.48
N GLN A 789 -8.50 24.92 11.72
CA GLN A 789 -9.95 25.15 11.65
C GLN A 789 -10.61 24.67 10.35
N PRO A 790 -10.09 24.99 9.14
CA PRO A 790 -10.73 24.55 7.91
C PRO A 790 -10.74 23.03 7.78
N ALA A 791 -9.65 22.37 8.19
CA ALA A 791 -9.56 20.91 8.18
C ALA A 791 -10.55 20.25 9.16
N MET A 792 -10.71 20.82 10.37
CA MET A 792 -11.72 20.36 11.33
C MET A 792 -13.14 20.44 10.73
N ARG A 793 -13.48 21.57 10.11
CA ARG A 793 -14.78 21.74 9.47
C ARG A 793 -15.02 20.69 8.38
N MET A 794 -14.02 20.48 7.51
CA MET A 794 -14.11 19.53 6.40
C MET A 794 -14.31 18.09 6.88
N VAL A 795 -13.52 17.63 7.86
CA VAL A 795 -13.67 16.25 8.38
C VAL A 795 -14.97 16.05 9.14
N VAL A 796 -15.48 17.07 9.84
CA VAL A 796 -16.75 17.00 10.57
C VAL A 796 -17.94 16.99 9.62
N GLU A 797 -17.94 17.83 8.58
CA GLU A 797 -18.93 17.79 7.50
C GLU A 797 -18.93 16.40 6.81
N HIS A 798 -17.75 15.83 6.54
CA HIS A 798 -17.61 14.49 5.98
C HIS A 798 -18.15 13.42 6.92
N PHE A 799 -17.78 13.45 8.20
CA PHE A 799 -18.24 12.49 9.22
C PHE A 799 -19.75 12.50 9.37
N ASN A 800 -20.36 13.68 9.53
CA ASN A 800 -21.82 13.80 9.67
C ASN A 800 -22.59 13.33 8.41
N THR A 801 -21.95 13.37 7.24
CA THR A 801 -22.57 12.92 5.98
C THR A 801 -22.43 11.41 5.76
N HIS A 802 -21.32 10.81 6.23
CA HIS A 802 -20.97 9.41 5.95
C HIS A 802 -20.86 8.56 7.23
N GLN A 803 -21.55 8.96 8.30
CA GLN A 803 -21.40 8.39 9.63
C GLN A 803 -21.60 6.86 9.62
N GLU A 804 -22.65 6.36 8.96
CA GLU A 804 -22.93 4.92 8.89
C GLU A 804 -21.79 4.13 8.21
N GLU A 805 -21.22 4.66 7.12
CA GLU A 805 -20.11 4.02 6.40
C GLU A 805 -18.83 4.03 7.21
N ILE A 806 -18.55 5.14 7.89
CA ILE A 806 -17.40 5.32 8.76
C ILE A 806 -17.50 4.40 9.97
N GLU A 807 -18.66 4.30 10.61
CA GLU A 807 -18.88 3.39 11.74
C GLU A 807 -18.75 1.93 11.31
N ALA A 808 -19.30 1.54 10.17
CA ALA A 808 -19.12 0.21 9.60
C ALA A 808 -17.65 -0.09 9.27
N PHE A 809 -16.91 0.90 8.76
CA PHE A 809 -15.47 0.77 8.51
C PHE A 809 -14.69 0.66 9.83
N THR A 810 -15.07 1.42 10.85
CA THR A 810 -14.47 1.40 12.19
C THR A 810 -14.65 0.04 12.85
N ASP A 811 -15.81 -0.59 12.70
CA ASP A 811 -16.10 -1.94 13.20
C ASP A 811 -15.08 -2.96 12.68
N GLY A 812 -14.84 -2.95 11.36
CA GLY A 812 -13.91 -3.85 10.68
C GLY A 812 -12.43 -3.47 10.78
N HIS A 813 -12.08 -2.36 11.43
CA HIS A 813 -10.70 -1.88 11.57
C HIS A 813 -10.19 -2.02 13.02
N TRP A 814 -8.88 -2.12 13.19
CA TRP A 814 -8.26 -2.20 14.53
C TRP A 814 -7.66 -0.87 14.99
N ALA A 815 -7.26 0.00 14.06
CA ALA A 815 -6.63 1.29 14.32
C ALA A 815 -7.60 2.45 14.04
N GLY A 816 -8.04 3.17 15.09
CA GLY A 816 -9.01 4.27 14.96
C GLY A 816 -8.40 5.58 14.44
N ASP A 817 -7.11 5.82 14.64
CA ASP A 817 -6.37 6.93 14.06
C ASP A 817 -6.20 6.77 12.52
N CYS A 818 -6.10 5.54 12.04
CA CYS A 818 -6.19 5.24 10.61
C CYS A 818 -7.59 5.55 10.03
N VAL A 819 -8.67 5.23 10.75
CA VAL A 819 -10.03 5.62 10.34
C VAL A 819 -10.13 7.14 10.27
N LEU A 820 -9.60 7.85 11.27
CA LEU A 820 -9.57 9.30 11.30
C LEU A 820 -8.79 9.89 10.11
N GLY A 821 -7.58 9.40 9.84
CA GLY A 821 -6.78 9.88 8.71
C GLY A 821 -7.42 9.56 7.35
N LYS A 822 -8.14 8.44 7.25
CA LYS A 822 -8.98 8.15 6.08
C LYS A 822 -10.09 9.19 5.94
N ALA A 823 -10.82 9.50 7.00
CA ALA A 823 -11.88 10.51 6.96
C ALA A 823 -11.36 11.91 6.58
N PHE A 824 -10.17 12.31 7.05
CA PHE A 824 -9.51 13.54 6.58
C PHE A 824 -9.17 13.47 5.09
N THR A 825 -8.61 12.35 4.64
CA THR A 825 -8.26 12.14 3.23
C THR A 825 -9.51 12.19 2.33
N ASP A 826 -10.58 11.52 2.73
CA ASP A 826 -11.87 11.52 2.03
C ASP A 826 -12.52 12.92 2.03
N ALA A 827 -12.30 13.69 3.09
CA ALA A 827 -12.72 15.09 3.18
C ALA A 827 -11.86 16.04 2.32
N GLY A 828 -10.79 15.56 1.69
CA GLY A 828 -9.89 16.35 0.84
C GLY A 828 -8.72 17.02 1.58
N VAL A 829 -8.40 16.56 2.80
CA VAL A 829 -7.26 17.03 3.59
C VAL A 829 -6.21 15.93 3.67
N GLU A 830 -5.13 16.05 2.89
CA GLU A 830 -4.00 15.13 2.97
C GLU A 830 -3.19 15.35 4.26
N MET A 831 -2.70 14.27 4.86
CA MET A 831 -1.84 14.35 6.03
C MET A 831 -0.48 14.97 5.68
N THR A 832 -0.05 15.93 6.49
CA THR A 832 1.30 16.48 6.49
C THR A 832 2.17 15.78 7.53
N GLY A 833 3.14 14.98 7.09
CA GLY A 833 4.09 14.32 7.99
C GLY A 833 5.07 15.33 8.59
N VAL A 834 5.14 15.41 9.92
CA VAL A 834 6.02 16.34 10.65
C VAL A 834 7.01 15.64 11.59
N TRP A 835 7.22 14.33 11.43
CA TRP A 835 8.33 13.62 12.09
C TRP A 835 9.68 14.25 11.68
N PRO A 836 10.65 14.45 12.58
CA PRO A 836 10.73 14.01 13.98
C PRO A 836 10.24 15.06 14.99
N ILE A 837 9.54 16.11 14.57
CA ILE A 837 9.08 17.18 15.48
C ILE A 837 8.02 16.65 16.43
N ILE A 838 7.07 15.87 15.91
CA ILE A 838 6.11 15.10 16.69
C ILE A 838 6.67 13.67 16.80
N GLN A 839 6.91 13.19 18.02
CA GLN A 839 7.63 11.94 18.30
C GLN A 839 6.71 10.89 18.94
N GLY A 840 6.77 9.64 18.42
CA GLY A 840 6.04 8.49 18.95
C GLY A 840 6.78 7.72 20.04
N ASP A 841 8.09 7.93 20.13
CA ASP A 841 8.91 7.39 21.21
C ASP A 841 8.94 8.32 22.44
N TYR A 842 9.24 7.77 23.62
CA TYR A 842 9.62 8.59 24.77
C TYR A 842 11.10 9.00 24.66
N PRO A 843 11.54 10.09 25.33
CA PRO A 843 12.89 10.64 25.17
C PRO A 843 14.03 9.64 25.40
N GLY A 844 13.80 8.58 26.18
CA GLY A 844 14.84 7.62 26.52
C GLY A 844 15.22 6.61 25.44
N ILE A 845 14.44 6.49 24.35
CA ILE A 845 14.73 5.55 23.25
C ILE A 845 14.83 6.20 21.87
N VAL A 846 14.59 7.51 21.77
CA VAL A 846 14.71 8.26 20.52
C VAL A 846 16.13 8.09 19.94
N PRO A 847 16.25 7.76 18.64
CA PRO A 847 17.55 7.65 17.98
C PRO A 847 18.06 9.06 17.63
N TYR A 848 18.57 9.79 18.62
CA TYR A 848 19.06 11.16 18.43
C TYR A 848 20.23 11.28 17.42
N ILE A 849 21.05 10.23 17.32
CA ILE A 849 22.31 10.17 16.56
C ILE A 849 22.40 8.78 15.94
N SER A 850 23.01 8.62 14.76
CA SER A 850 23.33 7.28 14.24
C SER A 850 24.67 6.74 14.82
N PRO A 851 24.94 5.42 14.74
CA PRO A 851 26.16 4.82 15.32
C PRO A 851 27.49 5.35 14.75
N ASP A 852 27.48 5.98 13.57
CA ASP A 852 28.65 6.57 12.92
C ASP A 852 28.64 8.11 12.92
N GLY A 853 27.71 8.73 13.68
CA GLY A 853 27.59 10.19 13.83
C GLY A 853 26.87 10.89 12.67
N ARG A 854 26.34 10.15 11.69
CA ARG A 854 25.55 10.69 10.56
C ARG A 854 24.06 10.86 10.92
N PRO A 855 23.25 11.56 10.10
CA PRO A 855 21.80 11.61 10.29
C PRO A 855 21.16 10.22 10.26
N VAL A 856 20.16 9.98 11.10
CA VAL A 856 19.36 8.75 11.11
C VAL A 856 18.46 8.75 9.88
N PRO A 857 18.27 7.61 9.18
CA PRO A 857 17.36 7.54 8.04
C PRO A 857 15.97 8.14 8.35
N PRO A 858 15.40 8.95 7.45
CA PRO A 858 15.94 9.38 6.15
C PRO A 858 17.14 10.33 6.30
N TYR A 859 18.22 10.06 5.54
CA TYR A 859 19.54 10.69 5.69
C TYR A 859 19.59 12.21 5.39
N ASP A 860 18.49 12.78 4.91
CA ASP A 860 18.28 14.22 4.68
C ASP A 860 17.78 14.98 5.93
N THR A 861 17.38 14.26 6.98
CA THR A 861 16.75 14.83 8.16
C THR A 861 17.72 14.81 9.35
N ARG A 862 18.20 15.98 9.77
CA ARG A 862 19.05 16.13 10.97
C ARG A 862 18.19 16.15 12.23
N ILE A 863 17.77 14.98 12.74
CA ILE A 863 16.95 14.86 13.99
C ILE A 863 17.51 15.74 15.11
N TRP A 864 18.83 15.67 15.35
CA TRP A 864 19.55 16.46 16.34
C TRP A 864 19.18 17.97 16.32
N CYS A 865 19.00 18.54 15.13
CA CYS A 865 18.72 19.97 14.94
C CYS A 865 17.24 20.32 14.81
N SER A 866 16.37 19.31 14.73
CA SER A 866 14.93 19.52 14.59
C SER A 866 14.33 19.97 15.93
N PRO A 867 13.32 20.86 15.91
CA PRO A 867 12.46 21.11 17.07
C PRO A 867 11.81 19.82 17.58
N THR A 868 11.40 19.80 18.84
CA THR A 868 10.60 18.71 19.43
C THR A 868 9.34 19.28 20.08
N ILE A 869 8.18 18.74 19.70
CA ILE A 869 6.84 19.17 20.13
C ILE A 869 6.21 18.15 21.06
N SER A 870 6.37 16.86 20.81
CA SER A 870 5.71 15.82 21.61
C SER A 870 6.61 14.62 21.88
N TYR A 871 6.27 13.87 22.92
CA TYR A 871 6.78 12.53 23.22
C TYR A 871 5.62 11.65 23.69
N HIS A 872 5.65 10.37 23.36
CA HIS A 872 4.58 9.41 23.68
C HIS A 872 5.12 8.18 24.44
N HIS A 873 4.24 7.31 24.94
CA HIS A 873 4.57 6.23 25.87
C HIS A 873 5.20 6.72 27.19
N MET A 874 4.78 7.90 27.65
CA MET A 874 5.36 8.56 28.81
C MET A 874 4.71 8.05 30.10
N GLN A 875 5.54 7.67 31.07
CA GLN A 875 5.07 7.40 32.43
C GLN A 875 4.82 8.71 33.18
N SER A 876 3.95 8.65 34.20
CA SER A 876 3.51 9.85 34.94
C SER A 876 4.67 10.57 35.63
N ASP A 877 5.67 9.84 36.13
CA ASP A 877 6.90 10.41 36.68
C ASP A 877 7.74 11.12 35.61
N MET A 878 7.83 10.55 34.41
CA MET A 878 8.56 11.13 33.29
C MET A 878 7.88 12.42 32.77
N ILE A 879 6.55 12.46 32.75
CA ILE A 879 5.75 13.66 32.42
C ILE A 879 6.06 14.77 33.43
N GLU A 880 6.03 14.47 34.72
CA GLU A 880 6.32 15.45 35.77
C GLU A 880 7.76 15.99 35.67
N ASP A 881 8.73 15.10 35.43
CA ASP A 881 10.14 15.46 35.26
C ASP A 881 10.36 16.33 34.01
N LEU A 882 9.76 15.99 32.88
CA LEU A 882 9.92 16.75 31.64
C LEU A 882 9.19 18.08 31.70
N TRP A 883 8.05 18.15 32.41
CA TRP A 883 7.36 19.39 32.72
C TRP A 883 8.23 20.35 33.53
N LYS A 884 8.84 19.86 34.63
CA LYS A 884 9.78 20.67 35.43
C LYS A 884 10.94 21.18 34.58
N PHE A 885 11.50 20.31 33.74
CA PHE A 885 12.56 20.69 32.80
C PHE A 885 12.12 21.81 31.85
N GLU A 886 10.93 21.74 31.25
CA GLU A 886 10.42 22.81 30.39
C GLU A 886 10.17 24.11 31.16
N GLN A 887 9.63 24.04 32.38
CA GLN A 887 9.44 25.24 33.22
C GLN A 887 10.78 25.90 33.57
N GLU A 888 11.80 25.10 33.89
CA GLU A 888 13.15 25.58 34.14
C GLU A 888 13.77 26.21 32.88
N TRP A 889 13.61 25.56 31.73
CA TRP A 889 14.04 26.09 30.43
C TRP A 889 13.45 27.48 30.17
N LEU A 890 12.13 27.61 30.28
CA LEU A 890 11.42 28.87 30.08
C LEU A 890 11.87 29.96 31.06
N SER A 891 12.09 29.62 32.33
CA SER A 891 12.53 30.59 33.34
C SER A 891 13.96 31.10 33.13
N ASN A 892 14.79 30.34 32.41
CA ASN A 892 16.19 30.65 32.13
C ASN A 892 16.42 31.32 30.75
N LEU A 893 15.37 31.52 29.96
CA LEU A 893 15.47 32.17 28.66
C LEU A 893 15.99 33.61 28.79
N LYS A 894 17.05 33.91 28.03
CA LYS A 894 17.56 35.29 27.89
C LYS A 894 16.77 36.04 26.82
N GLU A 895 16.73 37.36 26.92
CA GLU A 895 16.11 38.22 25.91
C GLU A 895 16.71 37.94 24.52
N GLY A 896 15.87 37.63 23.53
CA GLY A 896 16.27 37.29 22.17
C GLY A 896 16.64 35.81 21.94
N GLN A 897 16.61 34.96 22.97
CA GLN A 897 16.80 33.51 22.83
C GLN A 897 15.49 32.84 22.37
N SER A 898 15.59 31.86 21.46
CA SER A 898 14.43 31.06 21.05
C SER A 898 13.92 30.21 22.22
N ARG A 899 12.60 30.17 22.39
CA ARG A 899 11.94 29.29 23.37
C ARG A 899 11.75 27.86 22.87
N THR A 900 11.91 27.62 21.56
CA THR A 900 11.79 26.30 20.94
C THR A 900 12.90 25.37 21.43
N LEU A 901 12.52 24.22 22.00
CA LEU A 901 13.45 23.13 22.33
C LEU A 901 13.75 22.27 21.09
N ARG A 902 15.02 21.96 20.89
CA ARG A 902 15.49 20.99 19.88
C ARG A 902 15.76 19.64 20.53
N HIS A 903 15.85 18.60 19.70
CA HIS A 903 16.31 17.28 20.14
C HIS A 903 17.70 17.31 20.77
N GLU A 904 18.61 18.17 20.30
CA GLU A 904 19.91 18.46 20.94
C GLU A 904 19.78 18.93 22.39
N ASP A 905 18.84 19.84 22.67
CA ASP A 905 18.65 20.39 24.02
C ASP A 905 18.14 19.30 24.98
N ILE A 906 17.18 18.50 24.53
CA ILE A 906 16.68 17.35 25.29
C ILE A 906 17.81 16.33 25.52
N PHE A 907 18.59 15.99 24.51
CA PHE A 907 19.67 15.03 24.68
C PHE A 907 20.71 15.55 25.69
N ASN A 908 21.22 16.75 25.49
CA ASN A 908 22.32 17.28 26.30
C ASN A 908 21.90 17.60 27.74
N GLN A 909 20.69 18.12 27.96
CA GLN A 909 20.28 18.65 29.26
C GLN A 909 19.35 17.70 30.02
N TYR A 910 18.61 16.83 29.34
CA TYR A 910 17.71 15.87 29.97
C TYR A 910 18.28 14.44 29.94
N ILE A 911 18.71 13.92 28.78
CA ILE A 911 19.16 12.52 28.65
C ILE A 911 20.57 12.31 29.20
N MET A 912 21.57 13.07 28.72
CA MET A 912 22.99 12.87 29.01
C MET A 912 23.33 12.86 30.51
N PRO A 913 22.78 13.75 31.36
CA PRO A 913 23.03 13.71 32.80
C PRO A 913 22.54 12.42 33.47
N ARG A 914 21.61 11.70 32.83
CA ARG A 914 21.01 10.47 33.34
C ARG A 914 21.77 9.20 32.89
N LEU A 915 22.68 9.25 31.92
CA LEU A 915 23.40 8.08 31.37
C LEU A 915 24.64 7.62 32.16
N GLN A 916 24.72 7.79 33.49
CA GLN A 916 26.02 7.71 34.19
C GLN A 916 26.38 6.36 34.82
N LYS A 917 25.78 6.00 35.95
CA LYS A 917 26.15 4.77 36.68
C LYS A 917 25.32 3.60 36.17
N PRO A 918 25.89 2.38 36.07
CA PRO A 918 25.09 1.19 35.81
C PRO A 918 23.94 1.08 36.82
N ARG A 919 22.74 0.78 36.33
CA ARG A 919 21.51 0.66 37.11
C ARG A 919 21.08 -0.79 37.14
N ASP A 920 20.78 -1.27 38.34
CA ASP A 920 20.05 -2.53 38.53
C ASP A 920 18.55 -2.26 38.29
N ASP A 921 17.81 -3.30 37.93
CA ASP A 921 16.37 -3.23 37.60
C ASP A 921 16.04 -2.18 36.53
N TRP A 922 16.86 -2.13 35.48
CA TRP A 922 16.81 -1.14 34.42
C TRP A 922 17.17 -1.74 33.06
N ASP A 923 16.33 -1.53 32.06
CA ASP A 923 16.54 -1.98 30.67
C ASP A 923 16.67 -0.78 29.74
N ASN A 924 17.84 -0.66 29.08
CA ASN A 924 18.11 0.32 28.04
C ASN A 924 17.67 -0.13 26.63
N GLY A 925 17.07 -1.32 26.49
CA GLY A 925 16.58 -1.86 25.22
C GLY A 925 17.68 -2.45 24.34
N SER A 926 18.80 -2.89 24.92
CA SER A 926 19.91 -3.52 24.18
C SER A 926 19.51 -4.91 23.66
N GLY A 927 19.29 -5.05 22.34
CA GLY A 927 18.74 -6.28 21.73
C GLY A 927 19.68 -7.10 20.84
N HIS A 928 20.82 -6.54 20.38
CA HIS A 928 21.69 -7.17 19.38
C HIS A 928 23.16 -7.01 19.74
N ASP A 929 23.95 -8.10 19.83
CA ASP A 929 25.39 -7.99 20.11
C ASP A 929 26.15 -7.36 18.92
N VAL A 930 26.43 -6.06 19.05
CA VAL A 930 27.24 -5.27 18.08
C VAL A 930 28.76 -5.43 18.29
N GLY A 931 29.17 -6.21 19.31
CA GLY A 931 30.57 -6.37 19.71
C GLY A 931 31.15 -5.14 20.44
N LEU A 932 32.14 -5.39 21.31
CA LEU A 932 32.75 -4.41 22.24
C LEU A 932 33.33 -3.14 21.58
N ALA A 933 33.70 -3.21 20.30
CA ALA A 933 34.32 -2.10 19.57
C ALA A 933 33.34 -0.95 19.27
N HIS A 934 32.06 -1.26 19.12
CA HIS A 934 31.02 -0.30 18.70
C HIS A 934 29.96 -0.05 19.79
N THR A 935 30.16 -0.63 20.97
CA THR A 935 29.28 -0.46 22.13
C THR A 935 29.29 0.99 22.63
N LEU A 936 28.09 1.55 22.84
CA LEU A 936 27.85 2.79 23.61
C LEU A 936 27.16 2.49 24.94
N ASP A 937 26.34 1.44 25.00
CA ASP A 937 25.63 0.98 26.19
C ASP A 937 25.45 -0.54 26.17
N TYR A 938 25.16 -1.12 27.34
CA TYR A 938 25.03 -2.58 27.51
C TYR A 938 23.96 -2.93 28.54
N ALA A 939 23.38 -4.12 28.42
CA ALA A 939 22.45 -4.71 29.38
C ALA A 939 22.87 -6.14 29.74
N LEU A 940 22.63 -6.54 30.99
CA LEU A 940 22.86 -7.88 31.52
C LEU A 940 21.51 -8.41 32.04
N ASP A 941 21.04 -9.52 31.47
CA ASP A 941 19.81 -10.17 31.94
C ASP A 941 20.07 -11.12 33.13
N GLY A 942 18.98 -11.61 33.74
CA GLY A 942 19.02 -12.51 34.89
C GLY A 942 19.71 -13.87 34.62
N ASP A 943 19.90 -14.24 33.35
CA ASP A 943 20.61 -15.46 32.93
C ASP A 943 22.12 -15.20 32.70
N GLY A 944 22.59 -13.96 32.90
CA GLY A 944 23.98 -13.56 32.75
C GLY A 944 24.39 -13.28 31.30
N ASN A 945 23.44 -13.15 30.36
CA ASN A 945 23.76 -12.78 28.98
C ASN A 945 23.98 -11.27 28.89
N CYS A 946 25.13 -10.87 28.36
CA CYS A 946 25.46 -9.47 28.12
C CYS A 946 25.10 -9.09 26.68
N ARG A 947 24.26 -8.07 26.53
CA ARG A 947 23.82 -7.49 25.25
C ARG A 947 24.44 -6.11 25.13
N HIS A 948 25.02 -5.80 23.97
CA HIS A 948 25.62 -4.50 23.68
C HIS A 948 24.73 -3.73 22.71
N PHE A 949 24.79 -2.41 22.69
CA PHE A 949 24.10 -1.62 21.69
C PHE A 949 24.94 -0.40 21.28
N ASN A 950 24.68 0.13 20.08
CA ASN A 950 25.51 1.16 19.43
C ASN A 950 24.84 2.53 19.35
N LEU A 951 23.75 2.74 20.09
CA LEU A 951 23.03 4.01 20.21
C LEU A 951 22.82 4.32 21.69
N PRO A 952 23.05 5.55 22.16
CA PRO A 952 22.86 5.89 23.56
C PRO A 952 21.36 5.91 23.90
N ARG A 953 20.87 4.94 24.68
CA ARG A 953 19.48 4.89 25.14
C ARG A 953 19.38 4.98 26.65
N LEU A 954 18.56 5.89 27.18
CA LEU A 954 18.30 5.96 28.62
C LEU A 954 17.52 4.73 29.09
N GLY A 955 16.53 4.25 28.35
CA GLY A 955 15.70 3.13 28.79
C GLY A 955 14.70 3.46 29.91
N LYS A 956 14.19 2.40 30.55
CA LYS A 956 13.22 2.47 31.65
C LYS A 956 13.48 1.40 32.72
N ALA A 957 12.83 1.53 33.87
CA ALA A 957 12.91 0.54 34.95
C ALA A 957 12.29 -0.79 34.50
N VAL A 958 13.04 -1.89 34.65
CA VAL A 958 12.61 -3.27 34.34
C VAL A 958 13.29 -4.22 35.33
N PRO A 959 12.54 -4.93 36.19
CA PRO A 959 13.12 -5.83 37.19
C PRO A 959 14.01 -6.91 36.58
N GLY A 960 15.15 -7.18 37.21
CA GLY A 960 16.06 -8.28 36.83
C GLY A 960 16.99 -7.99 35.65
N VAL A 961 17.01 -6.76 35.12
CA VAL A 961 17.95 -6.32 34.08
C VAL A 961 18.92 -5.31 34.67
N LYS A 962 20.22 -5.45 34.39
CA LYS A 962 21.24 -4.45 34.77
C LYS A 962 21.78 -3.77 33.52
N SER A 963 21.60 -2.46 33.40
CA SER A 963 22.08 -1.68 32.24
C SER A 963 23.20 -0.72 32.61
N GLY A 964 24.11 -0.42 31.69
CA GLY A 964 25.17 0.56 31.85
C GLY A 964 25.54 1.26 30.55
N TRP A 965 26.23 2.40 30.68
CA TRP A 965 26.56 3.31 29.58
C TRP A 965 28.05 3.63 29.57
N LEU A 966 28.65 3.63 28.39
CA LEU A 966 30.04 4.00 28.17
C LEU A 966 30.12 5.51 27.93
N THR A 967 29.86 6.30 28.97
CA THR A 967 29.73 7.77 28.91
C THR A 967 30.86 8.45 28.14
N GLY A 968 32.11 8.06 28.36
CA GLY A 968 33.25 8.67 27.65
C GLY A 968 33.22 8.47 26.13
N ARG A 969 32.60 7.38 25.63
CA ARG A 969 32.38 7.18 24.19
C ARG A 969 31.20 8.01 23.68
N ILE A 970 30.15 8.11 24.49
CA ILE A 970 28.95 8.92 24.18
C ILE A 970 29.33 10.41 24.10
N GLU A 971 30.14 10.91 25.03
CA GLU A 971 30.66 12.29 25.02
C GLU A 971 31.50 12.59 23.78
N GLN A 972 32.36 11.64 23.37
CA GLN A 972 33.16 11.77 22.15
C GLN A 972 32.28 11.79 20.89
N LEU A 973 31.23 10.97 20.85
CA LEU A 973 30.25 10.96 19.77
C LEU A 973 29.53 12.30 19.68
N VAL A 974 29.01 12.81 20.80
CA VAL A 974 28.30 14.10 20.87
C VAL A 974 29.22 15.25 20.45
N ALA A 975 30.47 15.26 20.91
CA ALA A 975 31.45 16.29 20.53
C ALA A 975 31.82 16.29 19.04
N ALA A 976 31.58 15.18 18.34
CA ALA A 976 31.83 15.07 16.90
C ALA A 976 30.65 15.55 16.03
N ILE A 977 29.49 15.85 16.63
CA ILE A 977 28.29 16.30 15.88
C ILE A 977 28.49 17.75 15.41
N PRO A 978 28.28 18.05 14.12
CA PRO A 978 28.32 19.43 13.64
C PRO A 978 27.24 20.30 14.30
N PRO A 979 27.49 21.60 14.52
CA PRO A 979 26.48 22.51 15.04
C PRO A 979 25.19 22.55 14.21
N CYS A 980 24.11 22.88 14.89
CA CYS A 980 22.88 23.41 14.30
C CYS A 980 22.95 24.95 14.21
#